data_AF-A0A397HPG9-F1
#
_entry.id   AF-A0A397HPG9-F1
#
_cell.length_a   1.000
_cell.length_b   1.000
_cell.length_c   1.000
_cell.angle_alpha   90.00
_cell.angle_beta   90.00
_cell.angle_gamma   90.00
#
_symmetry.space_group_name_H-M   'P 1'
#
loop_
_entity.id
_entity.type
_entity.pdbx_description
1 polymer ?
#
loop_
_entity_poly.entity_id
_entity_poly.type
_entity_poly.pdbx_seq_one_letter_code
_entity_poly.pdbx_strand_id
1 'polypeptide(L)'
;MVKILKCPGCDQVIRTGKTRDLNKHMNLLGNLRKGQCQPALRLMQNPAPVGNPPIQNPPENPTLAPEGDLISFNENPPTHQPREATAPAPDPEVGPSTKQNKTILIHKNIANGIEFYNGKRKWYGVKEDFHALYNKYHFIKADNTETVIEAYKRFIKESEAIAEKTKGQVDMRKSGCYTLTSLKLFKETTLASKRSEKVDEKENAWLNLATTGALVFAEKYEGEVNQYDVNSMYIYEMLKKEASWPIAPGKFHTIEVSLVEKWRKFPYGIYKATIEGNPPKKSLQCTRYLRYNPHGIYTHYDLECAKENGLNVYLIDESPNALIYEKNTRINGKDMFGKWGNILYNIKKEGGTAGKVSKALLVSLWGALCEQRNGQNYGVHPRIKPFLLASARKRISEIVKPLRNRVKRIHTDGFIVAGQVNLKTGIEMGELKFEKRGVCVVKNCISVTWKPPYPEIPNLFTNSLLRSNEVSPLPDFEKIRQDKERNTKLTVKSKAPKRYDINLPNEIIIEIFQHLRTQNDSLCGNNELLFPVLYVNKRWNECVSYLIWRRITIYRYNIMKFVELIKKKPLAGVIKYIKQIEFERIDNYFNTNEFLLEDIVSICQDIISISFKDCGWGFLNNSSLKMTLNTCKNLKHIIIYGNNRIAPETVLSIPERCTTIKTIKIQNCERISDKIIYQLIEFERIDNYFNTNEFLLEDIVSICQDIISISFKDCGWGFLNNSSLKMTLNTCKNLKHIIIYGNNRIAPETVLSIPERCTTIKTIKIQNCERISDKIIYQLVSKYPKIGINKDQPIIDCFSTNETEDDQAIEDIFYEV
;
A
#
# COMPACT_ATOMS: atom_id res chain seq x y z
N MET A 1 42.77 -8.69 8.33
CA MET A 1 42.49 -10.13 8.20
C MET A 1 42.10 -10.43 6.77
N VAL A 2 42.87 -11.29 6.09
CA VAL A 2 42.53 -11.83 4.77
C VAL A 2 41.38 -12.83 4.97
N LYS A 3 40.21 -12.57 4.39
CA LYS A 3 39.11 -13.55 4.43
C LYS A 3 39.38 -14.62 3.38
N ILE A 4 39.35 -15.88 3.83
CA ILE A 4 39.40 -17.06 2.96
C ILE A 4 37.96 -17.44 2.64
N LEU A 5 37.55 -17.35 1.38
CA LEU A 5 36.21 -17.71 0.92
C LEU A 5 36.28 -19.11 0.30
N LYS A 6 35.37 -20.00 0.73
CA LYS A 6 35.20 -21.36 0.19
C LYS A 6 33.87 -21.45 -0.58
N CYS A 7 33.88 -22.10 -1.74
CA CYS A 7 32.68 -22.40 -2.53
C CYS A 7 32.26 -23.87 -2.30
N PRO A 8 31.01 -24.16 -1.83
CA PRO A 8 30.56 -25.51 -1.48
C PRO A 8 30.44 -26.50 -2.65
N GLY A 9 30.83 -26.12 -3.86
CA GLY A 9 30.67 -26.95 -5.06
C GLY A 9 31.89 -27.03 -5.96
N CYS A 10 33.02 -26.40 -5.61
CA CYS A 10 34.22 -26.46 -6.47
C CYS A 10 35.57 -26.43 -5.72
N ASP A 11 35.58 -26.52 -4.38
CA ASP A 11 36.75 -26.57 -3.48
C ASP A 11 37.88 -25.53 -3.69
N GLN A 12 37.69 -24.56 -4.58
CA GLN A 12 38.63 -23.47 -4.81
C GLN A 12 38.62 -22.47 -3.65
N VAL A 13 39.83 -22.11 -3.22
CA VAL A 13 40.10 -21.19 -2.11
C VAL A 13 40.41 -19.80 -2.68
N ILE A 14 39.57 -18.81 -2.40
CA ILE A 14 39.80 -17.42 -2.82
C ILE A 14 40.23 -16.59 -1.61
N ARG A 15 41.39 -15.91 -1.70
CA ARG A 15 41.91 -14.98 -0.69
C ARG A 15 41.60 -13.55 -1.12
N THR A 16 40.81 -12.81 -0.34
CA THR A 16 40.36 -11.45 -0.74
C THR A 16 40.78 -10.34 0.23
N GLY A 17 41.26 -9.21 -0.31
CA GLY A 17 41.26 -7.89 0.33
C GLY A 17 39.94 -7.16 0.06
N LYS A 18 39.49 -6.30 1.00
CA LYS A 18 38.14 -5.74 1.10
C LYS A 18 37.60 -5.14 -0.23
N THR A 19 36.65 -5.82 -0.88
CA THR A 19 35.76 -5.22 -1.91
C THR A 19 34.29 -5.43 -1.53
N ARG A 20 33.52 -4.34 -1.55
CA ARG A 20 32.10 -4.28 -1.12
C ARG A 20 31.17 -5.04 -2.08
N ASP A 21 31.63 -5.28 -3.30
CA ASP A 21 30.90 -5.93 -4.40
C ASP A 21 30.81 -7.46 -4.32
N LEU A 22 31.55 -8.11 -3.41
CA LEU A 22 31.48 -9.56 -3.22
C LEU A 22 30.20 -10.01 -2.49
N ASN A 23 29.54 -9.12 -1.74
CA ASN A 23 28.38 -9.45 -0.90
C ASN A 23 27.21 -10.08 -1.69
N LYS A 24 27.02 -9.68 -2.96
CA LYS A 24 25.96 -10.22 -3.82
C LYS A 24 26.18 -11.69 -4.24
N HIS A 25 27.40 -12.19 -4.13
CA HIS A 25 27.78 -13.56 -4.49
C HIS A 25 27.92 -14.49 -3.26
N MET A 26 27.72 -13.97 -2.05
CA MET A 26 27.84 -14.71 -0.79
C MET A 26 26.47 -15.15 -0.22
N ASN A 27 26.49 -16.20 0.61
CA ASN A 27 25.36 -16.62 1.45
C ASN A 27 25.46 -15.96 2.84
N LEU A 28 24.44 -16.15 3.68
CA LEU A 28 24.36 -15.55 5.02
C LEU A 28 25.47 -16.02 5.97
N LEU A 29 26.15 -17.13 5.66
CA LEU A 29 27.31 -17.64 6.40
C LEU A 29 28.64 -17.05 5.90
N GLY A 30 28.62 -16.15 4.90
CA GLY A 30 29.80 -15.52 4.34
C GLY A 30 30.58 -16.39 3.33
N ASN A 31 30.00 -17.49 2.86
CA ASN A 31 30.58 -18.37 1.83
C ASN A 31 30.04 -18.02 0.44
N LEU A 32 30.77 -18.36 -0.62
CA LEU A 32 30.29 -18.15 -1.99
C LEU A 32 29.13 -19.09 -2.32
N ARG A 33 28.11 -18.59 -3.01
CA ARG A 33 26.99 -19.42 -3.48
C ARG A 33 27.48 -20.41 -4.55
N LYS A 34 26.87 -21.60 -4.60
CA LYS A 34 27.22 -22.65 -5.58
C LYS A 34 27.11 -22.09 -7.00
N GLY A 35 28.18 -22.22 -7.79
CA GLY A 35 28.27 -21.70 -9.17
C GLY A 35 28.70 -20.23 -9.32
N GLN A 36 28.96 -19.49 -8.24
CA GLN A 36 29.34 -18.07 -8.29
C GLN A 36 30.85 -17.79 -8.16
N CYS A 37 31.69 -18.82 -8.31
CA CYS A 37 33.16 -18.70 -8.20
C CYS A 37 33.79 -17.85 -9.32
N GLN A 38 33.42 -18.12 -10.58
CA GLN A 38 33.95 -17.40 -11.75
C GLN A 38 33.56 -15.90 -11.82
N PRO A 39 32.29 -15.52 -11.56
CA PRO A 39 31.92 -14.11 -11.47
C PRO A 39 32.68 -13.35 -10.38
N ALA A 40 32.88 -13.98 -9.21
CA ALA A 40 33.65 -13.40 -8.11
C ALA A 40 35.14 -13.20 -8.46
N LEU A 41 35.73 -14.12 -9.22
CA LEU A 41 37.12 -14.03 -9.69
C LEU A 41 37.31 -12.88 -10.70
N ARG A 42 36.37 -12.70 -11.64
CA ARG A 42 36.42 -11.61 -12.63
C ARG A 42 36.33 -10.22 -12.00
N LEU A 43 35.54 -10.07 -10.93
CA LEU A 43 35.44 -8.81 -10.18
C LEU A 43 36.76 -8.44 -9.48
N MET A 44 37.62 -9.41 -9.20
CA MET A 44 38.92 -9.20 -8.55
C MET A 44 40.05 -8.86 -9.55
N GLN A 45 39.86 -9.13 -10.84
CA GLN A 45 40.89 -8.94 -11.88
C GLN A 45 40.83 -7.58 -12.61
N ASN A 46 39.88 -6.71 -12.28
CA ASN A 46 39.75 -5.36 -12.87
C ASN A 46 39.79 -4.26 -11.80
N PRO A 47 40.98 -3.75 -11.41
CA PRO A 47 41.10 -2.49 -10.69
C PRO A 47 41.06 -1.31 -11.68
N ALA A 48 40.28 -0.27 -11.37
CA ALA A 48 40.35 1.05 -12.03
C ALA A 48 41.71 1.75 -11.76
N PRO A 49 42.13 2.74 -12.57
CA PRO A 49 43.49 3.30 -12.51
C PRO A 49 43.77 4.06 -11.20
N VAL A 50 44.97 3.86 -10.66
CA VAL A 50 45.48 4.42 -9.40
C VAL A 50 45.95 5.86 -9.59
N GLY A 51 45.41 6.80 -8.80
CA GLY A 51 45.98 8.13 -8.55
C GLY A 51 46.79 8.15 -7.25
N ASN A 52 47.90 8.89 -7.28
CA ASN A 52 49.06 8.98 -6.36
C ASN A 52 48.81 9.00 -4.81
N PRO A 53 49.84 8.66 -3.99
CA PRO A 53 49.69 8.30 -2.58
C PRO A 53 49.65 9.50 -1.61
N PRO A 54 49.09 9.33 -0.38
CA PRO A 54 49.06 10.37 0.63
C PRO A 54 50.30 10.39 1.55
N ILE A 55 50.67 11.61 1.94
CA ILE A 55 51.74 11.97 2.88
C ILE A 55 51.40 11.53 4.31
N GLN A 56 52.39 10.97 5.00
CA GLN A 56 52.34 10.53 6.40
C GLN A 56 52.37 11.70 7.39
N ASN A 57 51.74 11.53 8.57
CA ASN A 57 52.17 12.13 9.84
C ASN A 57 51.60 11.33 11.05
N PRO A 58 52.23 11.41 12.24
CA PRO A 58 52.48 10.26 13.15
C PRO A 58 51.41 10.03 14.25
N PRO A 59 51.61 9.02 15.15
CA PRO A 59 50.55 8.43 15.97
C PRO A 59 50.50 8.98 17.40
N GLU A 60 49.30 9.18 17.95
CA GLU A 60 49.04 9.08 19.39
C GLU A 60 47.68 8.43 19.66
N ASN A 61 47.65 7.58 20.68
CA ASN A 61 46.59 6.67 21.12
C ASN A 61 46.54 6.83 22.67
N PRO A 62 45.57 6.26 23.41
CA PRO A 62 44.11 6.31 23.34
C PRO A 62 43.51 6.86 24.67
N THR A 63 42.17 7.03 24.78
CA THR A 63 41.31 6.42 25.83
C THR A 63 39.83 6.72 25.52
N LEU A 64 39.01 5.66 25.56
CA LEU A 64 37.60 5.59 25.15
C LEU A 64 36.59 6.21 26.15
N ALA A 65 35.49 6.71 25.61
CA ALA A 65 34.15 6.70 26.21
C ALA A 65 33.10 6.47 25.08
N PRO A 66 31.92 5.88 25.38
CA PRO A 66 31.30 4.85 24.55
C PRO A 66 30.55 5.35 23.31
N GLU A 67 30.75 4.64 22.20
CA GLU A 67 29.98 4.75 20.96
C GLU A 67 28.52 4.32 21.20
N GLY A 68 27.61 5.29 21.23
CA GLY A 68 26.19 5.06 20.98
C GLY A 68 25.92 5.21 19.48
N ASP A 69 25.43 4.14 18.86
CA ASP A 69 25.13 3.97 17.43
C ASP A 69 24.52 5.23 16.75
N LEU A 70 25.38 6.03 16.12
CA LEU A 70 25.00 7.05 15.15
C LEU A 70 25.17 6.48 13.74
N ILE A 71 24.15 5.78 13.25
CA ILE A 71 24.08 5.36 11.86
C ILE A 71 23.77 6.59 10.99
N SER A 72 24.64 6.82 10.01
CA SER A 72 24.65 7.93 9.06
C SER A 72 23.37 8.04 8.23
N PHE A 73 22.76 9.23 8.20
CA PHE A 73 21.74 9.61 7.21
C PHE A 73 22.37 10.61 6.24
N ASN A 74 22.93 10.09 5.15
CA ASN A 74 23.55 10.91 4.13
C ASN A 74 22.85 10.72 2.78
N GLU A 75 21.52 10.86 2.77
CA GLU A 75 20.76 11.12 1.56
C GLU A 75 19.62 12.07 1.92
N ASN A 76 19.58 13.23 1.24
CA ASN A 76 18.42 14.10 1.25
C ASN A 76 17.20 13.25 0.86
N PRO A 77 16.11 13.23 1.64
CA PRO A 77 14.87 12.65 1.17
C PRO A 77 14.48 13.43 -0.11
N PRO A 78 13.98 12.76 -1.17
CA PRO A 78 13.35 13.46 -2.25
C PRO A 78 12.19 14.24 -1.63
N THR A 79 12.36 15.55 -1.46
CA THR A 79 11.24 16.48 -1.45
C THR A 79 10.34 16.06 -2.60
N HIS A 80 9.01 16.08 -2.44
CA HIS A 80 8.06 15.93 -3.52
C HIS A 80 8.40 16.93 -4.65
N GLN A 81 9.36 16.57 -5.48
CA GLN A 81 9.62 17.16 -6.76
C GLN A 81 8.39 16.76 -7.57
N PRO A 82 7.74 17.71 -8.25
CA PRO A 82 6.89 17.35 -9.38
C PRO A 82 7.67 16.35 -10.23
N ARG A 83 7.00 15.29 -10.71
CA ARG A 83 7.54 14.34 -11.69
C ARG A 83 8.52 15.08 -12.61
N GLU A 84 9.75 14.57 -12.71
CA GLU A 84 10.74 15.06 -13.66
C GLU A 84 10.04 15.48 -14.95
N ALA A 85 10.30 16.71 -15.39
CA ALA A 85 9.81 17.19 -16.67
C ALA A 85 10.41 16.30 -17.76
N THR A 86 9.72 15.22 -18.13
CA THR A 86 10.06 14.39 -19.28
C THR A 86 9.62 15.12 -20.56
N ALA A 87 10.31 16.23 -20.85
CA ALA A 87 10.56 16.85 -22.16
C ALA A 87 11.20 18.23 -21.91
N PRO A 88 12.20 18.66 -22.72
CA PRO A 88 12.82 19.97 -22.57
C PRO A 88 11.78 21.09 -22.76
N ALA A 89 11.76 22.09 -21.86
CA ALA A 89 11.21 23.38 -22.21
C ALA A 89 12.17 23.99 -23.27
N PRO A 90 11.68 24.41 -24.45
CA PRO A 90 12.52 25.06 -25.44
C PRO A 90 12.98 26.42 -24.89
N ASP A 91 14.13 26.89 -25.36
CA ASP A 91 14.53 28.28 -25.20
C ASP A 91 13.43 29.20 -25.73
N PRO A 92 13.00 30.21 -24.97
CA PRO A 92 11.98 31.15 -25.43
C PRO A 92 12.50 32.18 -26.44
N GLU A 93 13.77 32.12 -26.82
CA GLU A 93 14.33 32.86 -27.96
C GLU A 93 14.41 31.98 -29.21
N VAL A 94 13.23 31.61 -29.72
CA VAL A 94 13.05 31.52 -31.15
C VAL A 94 12.08 32.65 -31.49
N GLY A 95 12.44 33.50 -32.45
CA GLY A 95 11.64 34.62 -32.94
C GLY A 95 10.22 34.20 -33.36
N PRO A 96 9.37 35.11 -33.84
CA PRO A 96 7.92 34.88 -33.95
C PRO A 96 7.59 33.70 -34.88
N SER A 97 7.63 32.49 -34.33
CA SER A 97 7.25 31.28 -35.03
C SER A 97 5.74 31.26 -34.98
N THR A 98 5.13 31.47 -36.14
CA THR A 98 3.73 31.21 -36.47
C THR A 98 3.07 30.24 -35.49
N LYS A 99 2.02 30.69 -34.80
CA LYS A 99 1.21 29.89 -33.87
C LYS A 99 0.56 28.72 -34.64
N GLN A 100 1.31 27.64 -34.87
CA GLN A 100 0.73 26.38 -35.34
C GLN A 100 -0.01 25.75 -34.16
N ASN A 101 -1.29 25.43 -34.37
CA ASN A 101 -2.10 24.70 -33.41
C ASN A 101 -1.57 23.28 -33.25
N LYS A 102 -0.67 23.08 -32.28
CA LYS A 102 -0.17 21.75 -31.91
C LYS A 102 -1.31 20.90 -31.37
N THR A 103 -1.28 19.61 -31.66
CA THR A 103 -2.28 18.64 -31.20
C THR A 103 -1.73 17.79 -30.05
N ILE A 104 -2.58 17.12 -29.27
CA ILE A 104 -2.11 16.31 -28.13
C ILE A 104 -1.55 14.97 -28.62
N LEU A 105 -0.40 14.58 -28.08
CA LEU A 105 0.23 13.29 -28.30
C LEU A 105 0.60 12.66 -26.96
N ILE A 106 -0.04 11.54 -26.62
CA ILE A 106 0.36 10.76 -25.46
C ILE A 106 1.58 9.91 -25.81
N HIS A 107 2.52 9.79 -24.88
CA HIS A 107 3.64 8.86 -25.00
C HIS A 107 3.84 8.00 -23.74
N LYS A 108 4.33 6.78 -23.91
CA LYS A 108 4.71 5.87 -22.81
C LYS A 108 6.00 5.15 -23.15
N ASN A 109 6.98 5.17 -22.24
CA ASN A 109 8.20 4.40 -22.40
C ASN A 109 7.90 2.91 -22.18
N ILE A 110 8.33 2.07 -23.11
CA ILE A 110 8.24 0.61 -23.05
C ILE A 110 9.64 0.00 -23.19
N ALA A 111 9.80 -1.29 -22.90
CA ALA A 111 11.11 -1.95 -22.84
C ALA A 111 11.99 -1.72 -24.09
N ASN A 112 11.37 -1.64 -25.28
CA ASN A 112 12.07 -1.55 -26.56
C ASN A 112 11.74 -0.27 -27.36
N GLY A 113 11.31 0.80 -26.70
CA GLY A 113 11.01 2.07 -27.38
C GLY A 113 9.95 2.91 -26.70
N ILE A 114 9.21 3.67 -27.49
CA ILE A 114 8.22 4.63 -27.02
C ILE A 114 6.93 4.42 -27.79
N GLU A 115 5.84 4.21 -27.05
CA GLU A 115 4.51 4.09 -27.61
C GLU A 115 3.86 5.47 -27.67
N PHE A 116 3.30 5.84 -28.81
CA PHE A 116 2.67 7.13 -29.09
C PHE A 116 1.18 6.97 -29.45
N TYR A 117 0.34 7.91 -29.03
CA TYR A 117 -1.08 7.96 -29.41
C TYR A 117 -1.61 9.39 -29.53
N ASN A 118 -2.13 9.76 -30.70
CA ASN A 118 -2.62 11.10 -31.00
C ASN A 118 -4.16 11.26 -30.91
N GLY A 119 -4.86 10.26 -30.39
CA GLY A 119 -6.33 10.22 -30.39
C GLY A 119 -6.96 9.53 -31.59
N LYS A 120 -6.18 9.23 -32.65
CA LYS A 120 -6.65 8.51 -33.84
C LYS A 120 -5.84 7.25 -34.11
N ARG A 121 -4.51 7.36 -34.07
CA ARG A 121 -3.57 6.29 -34.37
C ARG A 121 -2.63 6.09 -33.19
N LYS A 122 -2.37 4.81 -32.90
CA LYS A 122 -1.28 4.36 -32.04
C LYS A 122 -0.11 3.88 -32.90
N TRP A 123 1.11 4.23 -32.52
CA TRP A 123 2.33 3.75 -33.18
C TRP A 123 3.50 3.67 -32.21
N TYR A 124 4.57 2.99 -32.62
CA TYR A 124 5.81 2.89 -31.85
C TYR A 124 6.89 3.74 -32.50
N GLY A 125 7.74 4.33 -31.67
CA GLY A 125 8.86 5.15 -32.10
C GLY A 125 10.02 5.10 -31.11
N VAL A 126 11.02 5.92 -31.39
CA VAL A 126 12.28 6.04 -30.65
C VAL A 126 12.43 7.44 -30.06
N LYS A 127 13.53 7.69 -29.34
CA LYS A 127 13.73 8.95 -28.62
C LYS A 127 13.93 10.13 -29.58
N GLU A 128 14.52 9.88 -30.74
CA GLU A 128 14.82 10.84 -31.80
C GLU A 128 13.53 11.40 -32.41
N ASP A 129 12.44 10.62 -32.41
CA ASP A 129 11.13 11.03 -32.93
C ASP A 129 10.54 12.22 -32.18
N PHE A 130 10.92 12.45 -30.91
CA PHE A 130 10.47 13.63 -30.18
C PHE A 130 10.86 14.93 -30.90
N HIS A 131 12.07 14.98 -31.48
CA HIS A 131 12.55 16.17 -32.17
C HIS A 131 11.75 16.41 -33.46
N ALA A 132 11.53 15.35 -34.25
CA ALA A 132 10.76 15.42 -35.49
C ALA A 132 9.28 15.79 -35.25
N LEU A 133 8.69 15.30 -34.16
CA LEU A 133 7.27 15.50 -33.83
C LEU A 133 7.01 16.77 -33.01
N TYR A 134 8.05 17.42 -32.52
CA TYR A 134 7.97 18.54 -31.57
C TYR A 134 7.11 19.71 -32.07
N ASN A 135 7.24 20.07 -33.34
CA ASN A 135 6.50 21.20 -33.90
C ASN A 135 5.02 20.90 -34.14
N LYS A 136 4.64 19.62 -34.18
CA LYS A 136 3.27 19.18 -34.47
C LYS A 136 2.45 18.86 -33.23
N TYR A 137 3.11 18.42 -32.15
CA TYR A 137 2.42 17.87 -31.00
C TYR A 137 2.84 18.47 -29.65
N HIS A 138 1.89 18.49 -28.72
CA HIS A 138 2.14 18.62 -27.29
C HIS A 138 2.23 17.22 -26.67
N PHE A 139 3.40 16.89 -26.13
CA PHE A 139 3.64 15.59 -25.52
C PHE A 139 3.10 15.50 -24.10
N ILE A 140 2.36 14.43 -23.82
CA ILE A 140 1.88 14.08 -22.48
C ILE A 140 2.29 12.66 -22.14
N LYS A 141 2.99 12.49 -21.02
CA LYS A 141 3.42 11.17 -20.56
C LYS A 141 2.25 10.45 -19.90
N ALA A 142 1.99 9.22 -20.33
CA ALA A 142 1.06 8.31 -19.67
C ALA A 142 1.64 7.78 -18.34
N ASP A 143 0.77 7.53 -17.37
CA ASP A 143 1.14 6.90 -16.11
C ASP A 143 1.52 5.43 -16.31
N ASN A 144 2.36 4.91 -15.42
CA ASN A 144 2.81 3.52 -15.52
C ASN A 144 1.63 2.53 -15.46
N THR A 145 0.56 2.89 -14.77
CA THR A 145 -0.65 2.08 -14.52
C THR A 145 -1.71 2.18 -15.62
N GLU A 146 -1.56 3.06 -16.60
CA GLU A 146 -2.56 3.28 -17.67
C GLU A 146 -1.95 3.07 -19.06
N THR A 147 -2.78 2.75 -20.05
CA THR A 147 -2.41 2.71 -21.46
C THR A 147 -2.36 4.11 -22.07
N VAL A 148 -1.69 4.29 -23.22
CA VAL A 148 -1.66 5.59 -23.92
C VAL A 148 -3.06 6.07 -24.37
N ILE A 149 -4.00 5.14 -24.58
CA ILE A 149 -5.38 5.45 -24.97
C ILE A 149 -6.18 5.94 -23.77
N GLU A 150 -6.07 5.26 -22.63
CA GLU A 150 -6.71 5.69 -21.37
C GLU A 150 -6.19 7.06 -20.92
N ALA A 151 -4.87 7.26 -20.99
CA ALA A 151 -4.24 8.55 -20.70
C ALA A 151 -4.78 9.67 -21.61
N TYR A 152 -5.01 9.40 -22.90
CA TYR A 152 -5.58 10.38 -23.82
C TYR A 152 -7.01 10.74 -23.41
N LYS A 153 -7.87 9.72 -23.18
CA LYS A 153 -9.26 9.93 -22.75
C LYS A 153 -9.31 10.71 -21.43
N ARG A 154 -8.46 10.35 -20.47
CA ARG A 154 -8.33 11.05 -19.18
C ARG A 154 -7.92 12.51 -19.39
N PHE A 155 -6.87 12.77 -20.17
CA PHE A 155 -6.39 14.13 -20.41
C PHE A 155 -7.43 15.02 -21.09
N ILE A 156 -8.13 14.50 -22.10
CA ILE A 156 -9.21 15.25 -22.78
C ILE A 156 -10.34 15.57 -21.81
N LYS A 157 -10.83 14.59 -21.05
CA LYS A 157 -11.89 14.78 -20.04
C LYS A 157 -11.49 15.81 -18.98
N GLU A 158 -10.25 15.75 -18.51
CA GLU A 158 -9.69 16.71 -17.56
C GLU A 158 -9.61 18.13 -18.14
N SER A 159 -9.16 18.25 -19.40
CA SER A 159 -9.06 19.53 -20.10
C SER A 159 -10.42 20.16 -20.37
N GLU A 160 -11.42 19.36 -20.73
CA GLU A 160 -12.79 19.82 -20.95
C GLU A 160 -13.42 20.31 -19.66
N ALA A 161 -13.27 19.53 -18.57
CA ALA A 161 -13.82 19.89 -17.27
C ALA A 161 -13.29 21.23 -16.76
N ILE A 162 -11.99 21.51 -16.89
CA ILE A 162 -11.42 22.79 -16.46
C ILE A 162 -11.79 23.94 -17.42
N ALA A 163 -11.88 23.67 -18.72
CA ALA A 163 -12.27 24.65 -19.72
C ALA A 163 -13.71 25.11 -19.53
N GLU A 164 -14.64 24.18 -19.33
CA GLU A 164 -16.04 24.49 -19.04
C GLU A 164 -16.15 25.33 -17.76
N LYS A 165 -15.48 24.89 -16.68
CA LYS A 165 -15.52 25.58 -15.39
C LYS A 165 -14.98 27.01 -15.44
N THR A 166 -14.03 27.26 -16.34
CA THR A 166 -13.38 28.56 -16.52
C THR A 166 -13.90 29.34 -17.72
N LYS A 167 -15.00 28.88 -18.34
CA LYS A 167 -15.58 29.47 -19.57
C LYS A 167 -14.54 29.67 -20.69
N GLY A 168 -13.66 28.69 -20.84
CA GLY A 168 -12.62 28.63 -21.87
C GLY A 168 -11.33 29.38 -21.54
N GLN A 169 -11.23 30.03 -20.37
CA GLN A 169 -10.02 30.73 -19.94
C GLN A 169 -8.85 29.76 -19.74
N VAL A 170 -9.11 28.56 -19.18
CA VAL A 170 -8.09 27.54 -18.94
C VAL A 170 -8.40 26.30 -19.78
N ASP A 171 -7.59 26.02 -20.79
CA ASP A 171 -7.77 24.84 -21.65
C ASP A 171 -6.42 24.18 -21.94
N MET A 172 -6.20 23.01 -21.35
CA MET A 172 -4.93 22.28 -21.45
C MET A 172 -4.68 21.75 -22.87
N ARG A 173 -5.72 21.59 -23.70
CA ARG A 173 -5.57 21.21 -25.13
C ARG A 173 -4.80 22.27 -25.92
N LYS A 174 -4.84 23.53 -25.48
CA LYS A 174 -4.18 24.67 -26.15
C LYS A 174 -2.75 24.91 -25.67
N SER A 175 -2.40 24.44 -24.48
CA SER A 175 -1.11 24.68 -23.82
C SER A 175 -0.26 23.41 -23.68
N GLY A 176 -0.87 22.23 -23.82
CA GLY A 176 -0.19 20.96 -23.88
C GLY A 176 -0.14 20.22 -22.54
N CYS A 177 0.32 20.84 -21.45
CA CYS A 177 0.47 20.16 -20.15
C CYS A 177 0.06 21.06 -18.97
N TYR A 178 -0.09 20.50 -17.77
CA TYR A 178 -0.47 21.26 -16.57
C TYR A 178 0.47 22.44 -16.29
N THR A 179 1.78 22.22 -16.34
CA THR A 179 2.80 23.25 -16.08
C THR A 179 2.68 24.43 -17.04
N LEU A 180 2.61 24.17 -18.34
CA LEU A 180 2.46 25.23 -19.36
C LEU A 180 1.11 25.93 -19.27
N THR A 181 0.05 25.19 -18.95
CA THR A 181 -1.29 25.75 -18.75
C THR A 181 -1.30 26.71 -17.56
N SER A 182 -0.71 26.29 -16.43
CA SER A 182 -0.63 27.12 -15.23
C SER A 182 0.24 28.36 -15.46
N LEU A 183 1.39 28.20 -16.14
CA LEU A 183 2.26 29.30 -16.51
C LEU A 183 1.59 30.30 -17.48
N LYS A 184 0.80 29.80 -18.44
CA LYS A 184 0.01 30.64 -19.35
C LYS A 184 -1.02 31.46 -18.57
N LEU A 185 -1.82 30.81 -17.72
CA LEU A 185 -2.80 31.50 -16.88
C LEU A 185 -2.14 32.53 -15.97
N PHE A 186 -1.00 32.18 -15.35
CA PHE A 186 -0.21 33.10 -14.54
C PHE A 186 0.21 34.34 -15.34
N LYS A 187 0.78 34.16 -16.55
CA LYS A 187 1.20 35.27 -17.43
C LYS A 187 0.03 36.16 -17.89
N GLU A 188 -1.17 35.61 -17.97
CA GLU A 188 -2.39 36.36 -18.35
C GLU A 188 -3.03 37.09 -17.17
N THR A 189 -2.64 36.79 -15.94
CA THR A 189 -3.31 37.29 -14.73
C THR A 189 -2.41 38.02 -13.75
N THR A 190 -1.08 37.88 -13.86
CA THR A 190 -0.10 38.57 -13.04
C THR A 190 0.00 40.05 -13.40
N LEU A 191 0.24 40.90 -12.40
CA LEU A 191 0.62 42.30 -12.59
C LEU A 191 2.15 42.50 -12.63
N ALA A 192 2.93 41.44 -12.44
CA ALA A 192 4.39 41.48 -12.61
C ALA A 192 4.78 41.51 -14.09
N SER A 193 6.03 41.86 -14.37
CA SER A 193 6.62 41.58 -15.69
C SER A 193 6.53 40.09 -16.01
N LYS A 194 6.28 39.75 -17.29
CA LYS A 194 6.10 38.35 -17.73
C LYS A 194 7.33 37.46 -17.47
N ARG A 195 8.49 38.08 -17.28
CA ARG A 195 9.77 37.48 -16.92
C ARG A 195 10.54 38.51 -16.10
N SER A 196 11.12 38.07 -14.99
CA SER A 196 12.04 38.92 -14.22
C SER A 196 13.26 39.28 -15.05
N GLU A 197 13.89 40.39 -14.72
CA GLU A 197 15.19 40.76 -15.30
C GLU A 197 16.22 39.63 -15.16
N LYS A 198 17.20 39.58 -16.07
CA LYS A 198 18.26 38.57 -16.06
C LYS A 198 18.94 38.55 -14.68
N VAL A 199 19.20 37.36 -14.15
CA VAL A 199 19.96 37.19 -12.91
C VAL A 199 21.42 37.10 -13.29
N ASP A 200 22.26 37.97 -12.72
CA ASP A 200 23.70 37.87 -12.90
C ASP A 200 24.30 36.68 -12.13
N GLU A 201 25.53 36.30 -12.46
CA GLU A 201 26.17 35.10 -11.89
C GLU A 201 26.35 35.20 -10.37
N LYS A 202 26.67 36.39 -9.86
CA LYS A 202 26.93 36.63 -8.43
C LYS A 202 25.64 36.56 -7.62
N GLU A 203 24.57 37.21 -8.11
CA GLU A 203 23.22 37.11 -7.54
C GLU A 203 22.73 35.67 -7.58
N ASN A 204 22.90 34.97 -8.71
CA ASN A 204 22.50 33.58 -8.87
C ASN A 204 23.18 32.65 -7.86
N ALA A 205 24.49 32.84 -7.62
CA ALA A 205 25.22 32.09 -6.61
C ALA A 205 24.60 32.28 -5.21
N TRP A 206 24.24 33.50 -4.82
CA TRP A 206 23.61 33.76 -3.52
C TRP A 206 22.18 33.20 -3.42
N LEU A 207 21.39 33.30 -4.48
CA LEU A 207 20.05 32.69 -4.54
C LEU A 207 20.12 31.16 -4.37
N ASN A 208 21.07 30.52 -5.04
CA ASN A 208 21.29 29.08 -4.97
C ASN A 208 21.77 28.65 -3.60
N LEU A 209 22.77 29.34 -3.04
CA LEU A 209 23.31 29.01 -1.73
C LEU A 209 22.31 29.30 -0.61
N ALA A 210 21.44 30.32 -0.74
CA ALA A 210 20.36 30.60 0.20
C ALA A 210 19.19 29.59 0.12
N THR A 211 19.08 28.85 -0.99
CA THR A 211 17.98 27.91 -1.21
C THR A 211 18.21 26.63 -0.41
N THR A 212 17.53 26.54 0.74
CA THR A 212 17.49 25.34 1.58
C THR A 212 16.10 24.71 1.55
N GLY A 213 16.03 23.39 1.77
CA GLY A 213 14.76 22.65 1.77
C GLY A 213 13.83 23.01 2.94
N ALA A 214 12.76 22.23 3.10
CA ALA A 214 11.75 22.48 4.13
C ALA A 214 12.26 22.24 5.57
N LEU A 215 11.52 22.72 6.57
CA LEU A 215 11.78 22.41 7.97
C LEU A 215 11.43 20.95 8.22
N VAL A 216 12.38 20.17 8.74
CA VAL A 216 12.23 18.73 8.95
C VAL A 216 12.81 18.39 10.31
N PHE A 217 12.00 17.76 11.15
CA PHE A 217 12.39 17.39 12.52
C PHE A 217 11.69 16.10 12.91
N ALA A 218 12.35 15.22 13.65
CA ALA A 218 11.71 14.10 14.29
C ALA A 218 12.47 13.68 15.54
N GLU A 219 11.73 13.28 16.55
CA GLU A 219 12.24 12.58 17.71
C GLU A 219 11.59 11.20 17.78
N LYS A 220 12.34 10.21 18.28
CA LYS A 220 11.79 8.87 18.50
C LYS A 220 10.64 9.00 19.50
N TYR A 221 9.46 8.55 19.10
CA TYR A 221 8.27 8.63 19.94
C TYR A 221 7.32 7.50 19.62
N GLU A 222 6.69 6.95 20.67
CA GLU A 222 5.61 6.00 20.55
C GLU A 222 4.50 6.38 21.53
N GLY A 223 3.29 6.57 21.04
CA GLY A 223 2.15 6.95 21.87
C GLY A 223 1.07 7.68 21.09
N GLU A 224 0.08 8.20 21.80
CA GLU A 224 -1.00 8.96 21.18
C GLU A 224 -0.53 10.31 20.64
N VAL A 225 -0.97 10.61 19.42
CA VAL A 225 -0.66 11.86 18.73
C VAL A 225 -1.83 12.36 17.88
N ASN A 226 -1.77 13.64 17.55
CA ASN A 226 -2.57 14.30 16.53
C ASN A 226 -1.66 14.71 15.37
N GLN A 227 -2.09 14.46 14.14
CA GLN A 227 -1.42 14.93 12.92
C GLN A 227 -2.18 16.11 12.33
N TYR A 228 -1.44 17.15 11.99
CA TYR A 228 -1.94 18.33 11.30
C TYR A 228 -1.14 18.61 10.04
N ASP A 229 -1.76 19.32 9.11
CA ASP A 229 -1.19 19.80 7.86
C ASP A 229 -1.69 21.22 7.57
N VAL A 230 -0.93 22.04 6.85
CA VAL A 230 -1.37 23.39 6.47
C VAL A 230 -1.95 23.37 5.05
N ASN A 231 -3.25 23.64 4.92
CA ASN A 231 -3.97 23.57 3.66
C ASN A 231 -3.33 24.44 2.57
N SER A 232 -2.73 23.82 1.54
CA SER A 232 -2.13 24.54 0.41
C SER A 232 -1.11 25.61 0.84
N MET A 233 -0.28 25.31 1.84
CA MET A 233 0.65 26.25 2.48
C MET A 233 1.44 27.11 1.48
N TYR A 234 2.14 26.50 0.52
CA TYR A 234 2.97 27.26 -0.42
C TYR A 234 2.17 28.25 -1.27
N ILE A 235 0.94 27.89 -1.66
CA ILE A 235 0.05 28.77 -2.42
C ILE A 235 -0.40 29.94 -1.54
N TYR A 236 -0.75 29.66 -0.27
CA TYR A 236 -1.07 30.71 0.69
C TYR A 236 0.10 31.67 0.88
N GLU A 237 1.30 31.13 1.07
CA GLU A 237 2.52 31.91 1.27
C GLU A 237 2.82 32.80 0.05
N MET A 238 2.54 32.33 -1.17
CA MET A 238 2.64 33.12 -2.40
C MET A 238 1.63 34.29 -2.46
N LEU A 239 0.40 34.07 -1.98
CA LEU A 239 -0.73 34.98 -2.16
C LEU A 239 -0.96 35.97 -1.01
N LYS A 240 -0.46 35.66 0.21
CA LYS A 240 -0.76 36.45 1.41
C LYS A 240 -0.37 37.92 1.22
N LYS A 241 -1.13 38.82 1.86
CA LYS A 241 -1.02 40.27 1.67
C LYS A 241 0.37 40.81 2.04
N GLU A 242 1.04 40.17 2.99
CA GLU A 242 2.36 40.54 3.48
C GLU A 242 3.49 39.95 2.62
N ALA A 243 3.17 39.05 1.69
CA ALA A 243 4.17 38.48 0.79
C ALA A 243 4.68 39.52 -0.19
N SER A 244 5.98 39.48 -0.42
CA SER A 244 6.69 40.35 -1.35
C SER A 244 7.73 39.52 -2.08
N TRP A 245 7.87 39.72 -3.38
CA TRP A 245 8.67 38.88 -4.26
C TRP A 245 9.61 39.71 -5.14
N PRO A 246 10.92 39.42 -5.19
CA PRO A 246 11.83 40.13 -6.07
C PRO A 246 11.55 39.87 -7.54
N ILE A 247 11.45 40.93 -8.33
CA ILE A 247 11.23 40.91 -9.78
C ILE A 247 12.37 41.55 -10.57
N ALA A 248 13.25 42.28 -9.90
CA ALA A 248 14.43 42.94 -10.44
C ALA A 248 15.67 42.64 -9.56
N PRO A 249 16.90 42.95 -10.03
CA PRO A 249 18.14 42.66 -9.31
C PRO A 249 18.20 43.33 -7.93
N GLY A 250 18.81 42.63 -6.98
CA GLY A 250 19.16 43.18 -5.67
C GLY A 250 20.48 43.95 -5.72
N LYS A 251 20.75 44.73 -4.68
CA LYS A 251 22.03 45.43 -4.50
C LYS A 251 22.86 44.74 -3.42
N PHE A 252 24.15 44.58 -3.68
CA PHE A 252 25.08 44.07 -2.67
C PHE A 252 25.50 45.19 -1.72
N HIS A 253 25.48 44.89 -0.42
CA HIS A 253 25.87 45.80 0.65
C HIS A 253 26.81 45.09 1.62
N THR A 254 27.54 45.92 2.36
CA THR A 254 28.30 45.50 3.55
C THR A 254 27.71 46.24 4.72
N ILE A 255 27.04 45.50 5.59
CA ILE A 255 26.39 46.00 6.80
C ILE A 255 27.33 45.76 7.97
N GLU A 256 27.55 46.79 8.77
CA GLU A 256 28.36 46.70 9.99
C GLU A 256 27.73 45.70 10.98
N VAL A 257 28.52 44.73 11.44
CA VAL A 257 28.04 43.62 12.27
C VAL A 257 27.41 44.10 13.59
N SER A 258 27.98 45.17 14.19
CA SER A 258 27.53 45.78 15.46
C SER A 258 26.08 46.29 15.40
N LEU A 259 25.61 46.72 14.22
CA LEU A 259 24.27 47.29 14.05
C LEU A 259 23.19 46.21 14.12
N VAL A 260 23.53 44.98 13.76
CA VAL A 260 22.56 43.91 13.51
C VAL A 260 22.12 43.23 14.78
N GLU A 261 22.91 43.23 15.86
CA GLU A 261 22.56 42.57 17.12
C GLU A 261 21.18 43.01 17.65
N LYS A 262 20.88 44.30 17.54
CA LYS A 262 19.62 44.90 18.01
C LYS A 262 18.44 44.76 17.04
N TRP A 263 18.67 44.34 15.80
CA TRP A 263 17.60 44.26 14.79
C TRP A 263 16.65 43.11 15.09
N ARG A 264 15.36 43.38 15.19
CA ARG A 264 14.33 42.32 15.18
C ARG A 264 13.82 41.99 13.78
N LYS A 265 13.88 42.97 12.88
CA LYS A 265 13.48 42.83 11.48
C LYS A 265 14.66 43.18 10.61
N PHE A 266 14.87 42.40 9.57
CA PHE A 266 15.95 42.62 8.62
C PHE A 266 15.38 43.28 7.36
N PRO A 267 16.15 44.12 6.66
CA PRO A 267 15.81 44.48 5.30
C PRO A 267 15.55 43.23 4.44
N TYR A 268 14.69 43.36 3.44
CA TYR A 268 14.33 42.21 2.62
C TYR A 268 15.52 41.80 1.77
N GLY A 269 16.13 40.66 2.09
CA GLY A 269 17.38 40.27 1.45
C GLY A 269 17.91 38.90 1.84
N ILE A 270 19.09 38.62 1.33
CA ILE A 270 19.92 37.46 1.64
C ILE A 270 21.18 37.98 2.35
N TYR A 271 21.65 37.24 3.35
CA TYR A 271 22.69 37.64 4.26
C TYR A 271 23.69 36.51 4.46
N LYS A 272 24.97 36.86 4.56
CA LYS A 272 26.00 35.98 5.10
C LYS A 272 26.02 36.13 6.62
N ALA A 273 25.66 35.07 7.33
CA ALA A 273 25.55 35.09 8.77
C ALA A 273 25.87 33.73 9.40
N THR A 274 26.28 33.78 10.67
CA THR A 274 26.34 32.64 11.58
C THR A 274 25.21 32.77 12.59
N ILE A 275 24.51 31.67 12.84
CA ILE A 275 23.45 31.60 13.86
C ILE A 275 23.98 30.76 15.01
N GLU A 276 23.67 31.15 16.24
CA GLU A 276 24.02 30.37 17.43
C GLU A 276 23.55 28.91 17.33
N GLY A 277 24.40 27.99 17.76
CA GLY A 277 24.12 26.55 17.71
C GLY A 277 24.18 25.95 16.31
N ASN A 278 24.77 26.64 15.32
CA ASN A 278 24.93 26.11 13.97
C ASN A 278 25.74 24.80 13.98
N PRO A 279 25.14 23.66 13.60
CA PRO A 279 25.81 22.37 13.69
C PRO A 279 26.90 22.21 12.60
N PRO A 280 27.89 21.32 12.79
CA PRO A 280 28.90 21.06 11.76
C PRO A 280 28.26 20.72 10.41
N LYS A 281 28.87 21.13 9.28
CA LYS A 281 28.30 20.95 7.92
C LYS A 281 27.84 19.53 7.60
N LYS A 282 28.45 18.51 8.21
CA LYS A 282 28.14 17.08 8.03
C LYS A 282 27.00 16.56 8.93
N SER A 283 26.54 17.37 9.88
CA SER A 283 25.49 17.04 10.85
C SER A 283 24.12 17.52 10.40
N LEU A 284 23.06 17.03 11.04
CA LEU A 284 21.69 17.41 10.73
C LEU A 284 21.50 18.92 10.94
N GLN A 285 21.21 19.64 9.87
CA GLN A 285 21.05 21.10 9.84
C GLN A 285 19.65 21.56 10.28
N CYS A 286 18.89 20.75 11.03
CA CYS A 286 17.52 21.06 11.39
C CYS A 286 17.29 20.88 12.89
N THR A 287 16.67 21.88 13.50
CA THR A 287 16.08 21.81 14.83
C THR A 287 14.56 21.78 14.71
N ARG A 288 13.87 21.77 15.84
CA ARG A 288 12.41 21.86 15.87
C ARG A 288 11.87 23.18 15.30
N TYR A 289 12.67 24.24 15.30
CA TYR A 289 12.22 25.60 14.95
C TYR A 289 13.01 26.26 13.82
N LEU A 290 14.18 25.73 13.47
CA LEU A 290 15.06 26.35 12.48
C LEU A 290 15.71 25.30 11.60
N ARG A 291 15.91 25.66 10.33
CA ARG A 291 16.81 24.94 9.43
C ARG A 291 18.03 25.81 9.18
N TYR A 292 19.17 25.35 9.66
CA TYR A 292 20.46 25.96 9.37
C TYR A 292 20.83 25.77 7.90
N ASN A 293 21.54 26.77 7.37
CA ASN A 293 22.15 26.71 6.07
C ASN A 293 23.64 26.36 6.23
N PRO A 294 24.11 25.22 5.69
CA PRO A 294 25.52 24.82 5.82
C PRO A 294 26.50 25.80 5.16
N HIS A 295 26.02 26.69 4.29
CA HIS A 295 26.82 27.73 3.64
C HIS A 295 26.86 29.05 4.42
N GLY A 296 26.10 29.18 5.51
CA GLY A 296 26.01 30.45 6.26
C GLY A 296 25.31 31.56 5.47
N ILE A 297 24.48 31.21 4.48
CA ILE A 297 23.76 32.16 3.64
C ILE A 297 22.26 32.04 3.92
N TYR A 298 21.65 33.09 4.46
CA TYR A 298 20.30 33.05 5.00
C TYR A 298 19.44 34.14 4.38
N THR A 299 18.14 33.89 4.23
CA THR A 299 17.21 34.99 3.94
C THR A 299 16.88 35.77 5.22
N HIS A 300 16.36 36.99 5.08
CA HIS A 300 15.82 37.74 6.22
C HIS A 300 14.80 36.93 7.05
N TYR A 301 13.95 36.10 6.42
CA TYR A 301 12.99 35.24 7.12
C TYR A 301 13.68 34.23 8.04
N ASP A 302 14.80 33.64 7.60
CA ASP A 302 15.55 32.68 8.41
C ASP A 302 16.21 33.37 9.62
N LEU A 303 16.78 34.57 9.42
CA LEU A 303 17.43 35.34 10.48
C LEU A 303 16.42 35.86 11.51
N GLU A 304 15.29 36.39 11.06
CA GLU A 304 14.19 36.80 11.94
C GLU A 304 13.65 35.60 12.73
N CYS A 305 13.44 34.46 12.07
CA CYS A 305 13.00 33.24 12.74
C CYS A 305 14.00 32.78 13.81
N ALA A 306 15.31 32.86 13.55
CA ALA A 306 16.33 32.54 14.54
C ALA A 306 16.25 33.47 15.77
N LYS A 307 16.16 34.78 15.56
CA LYS A 307 16.02 35.76 16.64
C LYS A 307 14.74 35.61 17.43
N GLU A 308 13.62 35.37 16.75
CA GLU A 308 12.34 35.10 17.40
C GLU A 308 12.43 33.86 18.29
N ASN A 309 13.23 32.86 17.91
CA ASN A 309 13.50 31.66 18.70
C ASN A 309 14.61 31.85 19.77
N GLY A 310 15.06 33.09 20.01
CA GLY A 310 16.01 33.43 21.06
C GLY A 310 17.47 33.11 20.71
N LEU A 311 17.78 32.85 19.45
CA LEU A 311 19.15 32.58 18.99
C LEU A 311 19.85 33.89 18.61
N ASN A 312 21.13 33.99 18.95
CA ASN A 312 21.95 35.07 18.46
C ASN A 312 22.30 34.90 16.97
N VAL A 313 22.35 36.02 16.26
CA VAL A 313 22.65 36.09 14.81
C VAL A 313 23.81 37.06 14.62
N TYR A 314 24.87 36.58 13.99
CA TYR A 314 26.10 37.32 13.73
C TYR A 314 26.29 37.43 12.22
N LEU A 315 26.34 38.65 11.66
CA LEU A 315 26.74 38.79 10.26
C LEU A 315 28.22 38.44 10.10
N ILE A 316 28.57 37.89 8.95
CA ILE A 316 29.97 37.66 8.60
C ILE A 316 30.60 39.02 8.24
N ASP A 317 31.74 39.31 8.85
CA ASP A 317 32.52 40.54 8.62
C ASP A 317 33.36 40.45 7.33
N GLU A 318 32.69 40.13 6.22
CA GLU A 318 33.30 40.01 4.89
C GLU A 318 32.43 40.69 3.83
N SER A 319 33.01 41.60 3.05
CA SER A 319 32.31 42.30 1.98
C SER A 319 32.12 41.43 0.72
N PRO A 320 30.94 41.41 0.08
CA PRO A 320 29.64 41.82 0.61
C PRO A 320 29.07 40.77 1.56
N ASN A 321 28.34 41.22 2.58
CA ASN A 321 27.64 40.36 3.54
C ASN A 321 26.11 40.42 3.44
N ALA A 322 25.56 41.29 2.60
CA ALA A 322 24.13 41.37 2.33
C ALA A 322 23.81 41.60 0.84
N LEU A 323 22.70 41.04 0.38
CA LEU A 323 22.07 41.26 -0.92
C LEU A 323 20.64 41.71 -0.66
N ILE A 324 20.36 42.99 -0.89
CA ILE A 324 19.11 43.66 -0.49
C ILE A 324 18.23 43.94 -1.70
N TYR A 325 16.95 43.62 -1.57
CA TYR A 325 15.90 43.95 -2.54
C TYR A 325 15.05 45.10 -2.00
N GLU A 326 15.24 46.28 -2.58
CA GLU A 326 14.48 47.49 -2.27
C GLU A 326 12.98 47.33 -2.61
N LYS A 327 12.13 48.26 -2.15
CA LYS A 327 10.67 48.15 -2.35
C LYS A 327 10.26 48.23 -3.83
N ASN A 328 10.97 49.02 -4.64
CA ASN A 328 10.76 49.19 -6.07
C ASN A 328 11.20 47.97 -6.91
N THR A 329 12.07 47.10 -6.40
CA THR A 329 12.51 45.87 -7.09
C THR A 329 11.68 44.64 -6.74
N ARG A 330 10.57 44.84 -6.02
CA ARG A 330 9.69 43.79 -5.51
C ARG A 330 8.23 44.07 -5.89
N ILE A 331 7.44 43.00 -5.93
CA ILE A 331 5.98 43.06 -6.10
C ILE A 331 5.28 42.38 -4.93
N ASN A 332 4.06 42.82 -4.60
CA ASN A 332 3.22 42.17 -3.60
C ASN A 332 2.69 40.80 -4.10
N GLY A 333 2.57 39.82 -3.22
CA GLY A 333 2.05 38.49 -3.54
C GLY A 333 0.63 38.48 -4.09
N LYS A 334 -0.25 39.36 -3.59
CA LYS A 334 -1.61 39.55 -4.12
C LYS A 334 -1.58 40.01 -5.58
N ASP A 335 -0.71 40.96 -5.91
CA ASP A 335 -0.62 41.53 -7.26
C ASP A 335 0.04 40.56 -8.25
N MET A 336 1.00 39.76 -7.76
CA MET A 336 1.70 38.78 -8.59
C MET A 336 0.89 37.50 -8.82
N PHE A 337 0.30 36.93 -7.76
CA PHE A 337 -0.31 35.60 -7.80
C PHE A 337 -1.81 35.60 -7.55
N GLY A 338 -2.38 36.68 -7.00
CA GLY A 338 -3.75 36.74 -6.47
C GLY A 338 -4.82 36.20 -7.41
N LYS A 339 -4.89 36.75 -8.63
CA LYS A 339 -5.91 36.38 -9.61
C LYS A 339 -5.74 34.93 -10.09
N TRP A 340 -4.51 34.51 -10.42
CA TRP A 340 -4.20 33.12 -10.78
C TRP A 340 -4.60 32.13 -9.67
N GLY A 341 -4.14 32.40 -8.44
CA GLY A 341 -4.31 31.50 -7.30
C GLY A 341 -5.77 31.36 -6.89
N ASN A 342 -6.51 32.47 -6.85
CA ASN A 342 -7.92 32.48 -6.47
C ASN A 342 -8.81 31.74 -7.48
N ILE A 343 -8.58 31.92 -8.80
CA ILE A 343 -9.32 31.18 -9.84
C ILE A 343 -9.19 29.68 -9.63
N LEU A 344 -7.95 29.18 -9.51
CA LEU A 344 -7.72 27.74 -9.38
C LEU A 344 -8.12 27.21 -8.01
N TYR A 345 -7.92 27.98 -6.93
CA TYR A 345 -8.27 27.53 -5.58
C TYR A 345 -9.78 27.39 -5.40
N ASN A 346 -10.58 28.32 -5.92
CA ASN A 346 -12.03 28.24 -5.87
C ASN A 346 -12.54 26.96 -6.56
N ILE A 347 -12.02 26.66 -7.75
CA ILE A 347 -12.36 25.42 -8.47
C ILE A 347 -11.89 24.18 -7.71
N LYS A 348 -10.70 24.22 -7.10
CA LYS A 348 -10.19 23.12 -6.26
C LYS A 348 -11.15 22.81 -5.11
N LYS A 349 -11.73 23.83 -4.46
CA LYS A 349 -12.67 23.65 -3.33
C LYS A 349 -13.96 22.96 -3.74
N GLU A 350 -14.45 23.21 -4.94
CA GLU A 350 -15.67 22.58 -5.46
C GLU A 350 -15.49 21.07 -5.72
N GLY A 351 -14.26 20.59 -5.86
CA GLY A 351 -13.97 19.17 -6.07
C GLY A 351 -14.25 18.68 -7.49
N GLY A 352 -14.49 17.38 -7.65
CA GLY A 352 -14.70 16.74 -8.95
C GLY A 352 -13.45 16.74 -9.86
N THR A 353 -13.65 16.48 -11.16
CA THR A 353 -12.56 16.41 -12.15
C THR A 353 -11.85 17.76 -12.28
N ALA A 354 -12.59 18.86 -12.44
CA ALA A 354 -12.01 20.20 -12.53
C ALA A 354 -11.24 20.58 -11.26
N GLY A 355 -11.74 20.22 -10.08
CA GLY A 355 -11.02 20.47 -8.82
C GLY A 355 -9.70 19.69 -8.72
N LYS A 356 -9.65 18.43 -9.19
CA LYS A 356 -8.40 17.66 -9.30
C LYS A 356 -7.40 18.32 -10.24
N VAL A 357 -7.86 18.78 -11.40
CA VAL A 357 -7.02 19.50 -12.38
C VAL A 357 -6.51 20.81 -11.79
N SER A 358 -7.37 21.61 -11.17
CA SER A 358 -6.97 22.86 -10.51
C SER A 358 -5.93 22.65 -9.41
N LYS A 359 -6.04 21.57 -8.63
CA LYS A 359 -4.98 21.19 -7.67
C LYS A 359 -3.64 20.93 -8.37
N ALA A 360 -3.64 20.20 -9.49
CA ALA A 360 -2.43 19.94 -10.25
C ALA A 360 -1.84 21.22 -10.87
N LEU A 361 -2.68 22.11 -11.41
CA LEU A 361 -2.27 23.41 -11.95
C LEU A 361 -1.62 24.30 -10.89
N LEU A 362 -2.23 24.39 -9.69
CA LEU A 362 -1.67 25.14 -8.55
C LEU A 362 -0.26 24.65 -8.18
N VAL A 363 -0.09 23.34 -8.02
CA VAL A 363 1.19 22.74 -7.61
C VAL A 363 2.26 22.86 -8.71
N SER A 364 1.86 22.82 -9.98
CA SER A 364 2.80 22.85 -11.12
C SER A 364 3.48 24.21 -11.36
N LEU A 365 2.85 25.33 -10.99
CA LEU A 365 3.41 26.66 -11.30
C LEU A 365 4.75 26.87 -10.62
N TRP A 366 4.86 26.48 -9.35
CA TRP A 366 6.06 26.69 -8.56
C TRP A 366 7.32 26.11 -9.22
N GLY A 367 7.24 24.86 -9.68
CA GLY A 367 8.34 24.20 -10.39
C GLY A 367 8.74 24.93 -11.68
N ALA A 368 7.78 25.55 -12.37
CA ALA A 368 8.02 26.30 -13.61
C ALA A 368 8.68 27.67 -13.38
N LEU A 369 8.27 28.38 -12.32
CA LEU A 369 8.78 29.73 -12.04
C LEU A 369 10.26 29.73 -11.66
N CYS A 370 10.71 28.66 -11.01
CA CYS A 370 12.06 28.55 -10.45
C CYS A 370 12.80 27.32 -10.97
N GLU A 371 12.49 26.91 -12.20
CA GLU A 371 13.17 25.80 -12.87
C GLU A 371 14.67 26.08 -12.98
N GLN A 372 15.47 25.11 -12.55
CA GLN A 372 16.92 25.13 -12.60
C GLN A 372 17.43 23.86 -13.25
N ARG A 373 18.38 24.00 -14.18
CA ARG A 373 19.08 22.87 -14.80
C ARG A 373 20.57 23.19 -14.81
N ASN A 374 21.40 22.25 -14.36
CA ASN A 374 22.86 22.40 -14.29
C ASN A 374 23.33 23.73 -13.64
N GLY A 375 22.61 24.22 -12.61
CA GLY A 375 22.93 25.48 -11.93
C GLY A 375 22.46 26.76 -12.64
N GLN A 376 21.90 26.65 -13.84
CA GLN A 376 21.32 27.78 -14.59
C GLN A 376 19.80 27.89 -14.34
N ASN A 377 19.32 29.13 -14.24
CA ASN A 377 17.90 29.44 -14.06
C ASN A 377 17.19 29.54 -15.41
N TYR A 378 16.22 28.68 -15.64
CA TYR A 378 15.34 28.71 -16.82
C TYR A 378 13.96 29.27 -16.50
N GLY A 379 13.59 29.23 -15.22
CA GLY A 379 12.32 29.75 -14.73
C GLY A 379 12.16 31.26 -14.96
N VAL A 380 10.91 31.71 -15.08
CA VAL A 380 10.59 33.12 -15.35
C VAL A 380 10.78 34.05 -14.15
N HIS A 381 10.84 33.52 -12.92
CA HIS A 381 11.02 34.28 -11.68
C HIS A 381 11.85 33.48 -10.64
N PRO A 382 13.15 33.21 -10.92
CA PRO A 382 13.99 32.35 -10.07
C PRO A 382 14.27 32.95 -8.68
N ARG A 383 14.21 34.28 -8.54
CA ARG A 383 14.49 34.99 -7.28
C ARG A 383 13.54 34.60 -6.14
N ILE A 384 12.36 34.06 -6.44
CA ILE A 384 11.32 33.75 -5.44
C ILE A 384 11.69 32.56 -4.55
N LYS A 385 12.48 31.60 -5.06
CA LYS A 385 12.78 30.31 -4.43
C LYS A 385 13.33 30.35 -3.01
N PRO A 386 14.43 31.05 -2.74
CA PRO A 386 14.94 31.11 -1.38
C PRO A 386 13.93 31.73 -0.40
N PHE A 387 13.23 32.79 -0.81
CA PHE A 387 12.28 33.51 0.05
C PHE A 387 11.00 32.72 0.33
N LEU A 388 10.43 32.06 -0.68
CA LEU A 388 9.21 31.27 -0.49
C LEU A 388 9.45 30.09 0.45
N LEU A 389 10.56 29.39 0.27
CA LEU A 389 10.93 28.26 1.14
C LEU A 389 11.21 28.73 2.57
N ALA A 390 11.89 29.86 2.74
CA ALA A 390 12.15 30.44 4.06
C ALA A 390 10.86 30.93 4.75
N SER A 391 9.95 31.58 4.01
CA SER A 391 8.65 32.01 4.53
C SER A 391 7.80 30.82 4.99
N ALA A 392 7.79 29.74 4.21
CA ALA A 392 7.15 28.47 4.58
C ALA A 392 7.75 27.85 5.85
N ARG A 393 9.08 27.82 5.99
CA ARG A 393 9.76 27.35 7.21
C ARG A 393 9.39 28.20 8.42
N LYS A 394 9.43 29.53 8.28
CA LYS A 394 9.07 30.48 9.34
C LYS A 394 7.64 30.23 9.83
N ARG A 395 6.68 30.05 8.91
CA ARG A 395 5.28 29.74 9.26
C ARG A 395 5.17 28.46 10.10
N ILE A 396 5.78 27.36 9.67
CA ILE A 396 5.72 26.10 10.43
C ILE A 396 6.38 26.26 11.80
N SER A 397 7.52 26.96 11.86
CA SER A 397 8.20 27.30 13.13
C SER A 397 7.27 28.04 14.09
N GLU A 398 6.58 29.09 13.61
CA GLU A 398 5.62 29.87 14.40
C GLU A 398 4.45 29.01 14.91
N ILE A 399 3.91 28.12 14.08
CA ILE A 399 2.80 27.22 14.45
C ILE A 399 3.23 26.23 15.54
N VAL A 400 4.41 25.63 15.41
CA VAL A 400 4.86 24.55 16.31
C VAL A 400 5.56 25.06 17.57
N LYS A 401 6.05 26.30 17.58
CA LYS A 401 6.71 26.92 18.73
C LYS A 401 5.91 26.86 20.04
N PRO A 402 4.63 27.30 20.10
CA PRO A 402 3.84 27.20 21.32
C PRO A 402 3.58 25.76 21.79
N LEU A 403 3.76 24.77 20.91
CA LEU A 403 3.58 23.34 21.22
C LEU A 403 4.82 22.69 21.84
N ARG A 404 5.96 23.37 21.82
CA ARG A 404 7.20 22.97 22.51
C ARG A 404 7.62 21.51 22.22
N ASN A 405 7.97 20.76 23.25
CA ASN A 405 8.41 19.36 23.23
C ASN A 405 7.28 18.37 22.86
N ARG A 406 6.04 18.82 22.70
CA ARG A 406 4.95 17.96 22.25
C ARG A 406 5.07 17.62 20.77
N VAL A 407 5.77 18.44 19.99
CA VAL A 407 5.97 18.22 18.55
C VAL A 407 6.96 17.08 18.35
N LYS A 408 6.48 15.95 17.85
CA LYS A 408 7.25 14.71 17.67
C LYS A 408 7.81 14.57 16.27
N ARG A 409 7.18 15.21 15.28
CA ARG A 409 7.65 15.24 13.90
C ARG A 409 7.19 16.50 13.18
N ILE A 410 8.03 17.02 12.31
CA ILE A 410 7.74 18.03 11.31
C ILE A 410 8.27 17.48 9.97
N HIS A 411 7.44 17.53 8.95
CA HIS A 411 7.82 17.19 7.59
C HIS A 411 7.06 18.10 6.63
N THR A 412 7.80 19.00 5.98
CA THR A 412 7.27 19.99 5.04
C THR A 412 6.25 20.93 5.69
N ASP A 413 4.99 20.75 5.37
CA ASP A 413 3.79 21.49 5.78
C ASP A 413 2.98 20.77 6.88
N GLY A 414 3.38 19.55 7.23
CA GLY A 414 2.71 18.72 8.22
C GLY A 414 3.54 18.48 9.48
N PHE A 415 2.87 18.30 10.61
CA PHE A 415 3.50 17.99 11.88
C PHE A 415 2.65 17.06 12.75
N ILE A 416 3.31 16.37 13.68
CA ILE A 416 2.71 15.42 14.62
C ILE A 416 2.96 15.91 16.04
N VAL A 417 1.92 15.94 16.86
CA VAL A 417 1.96 16.45 18.23
C VAL A 417 1.43 15.40 19.21
N ALA A 418 2.17 15.16 20.28
CA ALA A 418 1.80 14.24 21.34
C ALA A 418 0.74 14.80 22.29
N GLY A 419 -0.14 13.90 22.74
CA GLY A 419 -1.24 14.19 23.65
C GLY A 419 -2.36 15.00 23.01
N GLN A 420 -3.40 15.30 23.79
CA GLN A 420 -4.57 16.03 23.33
C GLN A 420 -4.24 17.53 23.15
N VAL A 421 -4.35 18.03 21.92
CA VAL A 421 -4.19 19.44 21.58
C VAL A 421 -5.39 19.86 20.74
N ASN A 422 -6.08 20.91 21.16
CA ASN A 422 -7.15 21.50 20.37
C ASN A 422 -6.62 22.74 19.66
N LEU A 423 -6.01 22.52 18.49
CA LEU A 423 -5.65 23.61 17.58
C LEU A 423 -6.88 24.02 16.78
N LYS A 424 -7.03 25.33 16.52
CA LYS A 424 -8.07 25.83 15.63
C LYS A 424 -7.81 25.30 14.21
N THR A 425 -8.76 24.54 13.68
CA THR A 425 -8.67 23.97 12.34
C THR A 425 -9.72 24.57 11.41
N GLY A 426 -9.45 24.53 10.11
CA GLY A 426 -10.39 24.98 9.09
C GLY A 426 -10.10 24.38 7.72
N ILE A 427 -10.90 24.80 6.74
CA ILE A 427 -10.89 24.26 5.38
C ILE A 427 -10.35 25.28 4.35
N GLU A 428 -10.10 26.51 4.78
CA GLU A 428 -9.58 27.56 3.92
C GLU A 428 -8.06 27.45 3.73
N MET A 429 -7.57 28.19 2.74
CA MET A 429 -6.16 28.16 2.37
C MET A 429 -5.31 28.74 3.50
N GLY A 430 -4.22 28.06 3.85
CA GLY A 430 -3.31 28.47 4.92
C GLY A 430 -3.84 28.19 6.34
N GLU A 431 -5.09 27.72 6.48
CA GLU A 431 -5.60 27.22 7.75
C GLU A 431 -5.03 25.83 8.07
N LEU A 432 -4.98 25.53 9.36
CA LEU A 432 -4.54 24.23 9.82
C LEU A 432 -5.65 23.20 9.59
N LYS A 433 -5.28 22.07 8.99
CA LYS A 433 -6.14 20.91 8.78
C LYS A 433 -5.76 19.83 9.77
N PHE A 434 -6.76 19.29 10.47
CA PHE A 434 -6.59 18.05 11.21
C PHE A 434 -6.65 16.87 10.24
N GLU A 435 -5.60 16.05 10.23
CA GLU A 435 -5.52 14.87 9.37
C GLU A 435 -6.05 13.63 10.08
N LYS A 436 -5.56 13.37 11.29
CA LYS A 436 -5.94 12.18 12.09
C LYS A 436 -5.38 12.22 13.51
N ARG A 437 -6.02 11.45 14.40
CA ARG A 437 -5.55 11.10 15.76
C ARG A 437 -5.33 9.59 15.82
N GLY A 438 -4.36 9.16 16.63
CA GLY A 438 -4.12 7.74 16.90
C GLY A 438 -2.79 7.49 17.58
N VAL A 439 -2.53 6.23 17.91
CA VAL A 439 -1.22 5.82 18.43
C VAL A 439 -0.25 5.73 17.26
N CYS A 440 0.88 6.41 17.37
CA CYS A 440 1.86 6.54 16.31
C CYS A 440 3.27 6.20 16.83
N VAL A 441 4.05 5.50 16.01
CA VAL A 441 5.48 5.27 16.18
C VAL A 441 6.22 6.17 15.19
N VAL A 442 6.90 7.20 15.70
CA VAL A 442 7.83 8.04 14.96
C VAL A 442 9.23 7.47 15.17
N LYS A 443 9.85 6.91 14.12
CA LYS A 443 11.25 6.46 14.17
C LYS A 443 12.20 7.55 13.69
N ASN A 444 11.81 8.24 12.61
CA ASN A 444 12.49 9.39 12.03
C ASN A 444 11.51 10.18 11.14
N CYS A 445 12.00 11.19 10.42
CA CYS A 445 11.17 12.07 9.59
C CYS A 445 10.47 11.35 8.42
N ILE A 446 10.99 10.22 7.96
CA ILE A 446 10.45 9.45 6.82
C ILE A 446 9.62 8.26 7.32
N SER A 447 10.03 7.65 8.42
CA SER A 447 9.43 6.43 8.97
C SER A 447 8.48 6.77 10.13
N VAL A 448 7.19 6.82 9.79
CA VAL A 448 6.07 7.02 10.72
C VAL A 448 5.06 5.90 10.51
N THR A 449 4.73 5.18 11.58
CA THR A 449 3.74 4.09 11.52
C THR A 449 2.60 4.37 12.48
N TRP A 450 1.38 4.34 11.96
CA TRP A 450 0.17 4.51 12.77
C TRP A 450 -0.33 3.13 13.19
N LYS A 451 -0.56 2.94 14.49
CA LYS A 451 -1.25 1.77 15.02
C LYS A 451 -2.76 2.00 14.89
N PRO A 452 -3.55 0.94 14.64
CA PRO A 452 -5.00 1.07 14.66
C PRO A 452 -5.45 1.62 16.03
N PRO A 453 -6.45 2.51 16.08
CA PRO A 453 -6.93 3.10 17.32
C PRO A 453 -7.51 2.01 18.24
N TYR A 454 -6.99 1.89 19.46
CA TYR A 454 -7.64 1.15 20.53
C TYR A 454 -8.78 2.02 21.10
N PRO A 455 -9.98 1.49 21.39
CA PRO A 455 -11.00 2.26 22.09
C PRO A 455 -10.60 2.47 23.57
N GLU A 456 -10.69 3.71 24.05
CA GLU A 456 -10.54 4.05 25.48
C GLU A 456 -11.70 3.44 26.28
N ILE A 457 -11.38 2.70 27.35
CA ILE A 457 -12.35 2.15 28.32
C ILE A 457 -12.59 3.22 29.41
N PRO A 458 -13.83 3.66 29.66
CA PRO A 458 -14.13 4.47 30.84
C PRO A 458 -14.09 3.58 32.09
N ASN A 459 -13.23 3.93 33.05
CA ASN A 459 -13.29 3.41 34.41
C ASN A 459 -14.63 3.75 35.07
N LEU A 460 -15.29 2.77 35.69
CA LEU A 460 -16.24 3.00 36.80
C LEU A 460 -16.43 1.71 37.61
N PHE A 461 -16.01 1.78 38.88
CA PHE A 461 -16.36 0.86 39.95
C PHE A 461 -17.76 1.19 40.53
N THR A 462 -18.26 0.23 41.34
CA THR A 462 -19.29 0.27 42.40
C THR A 462 -20.78 -0.04 42.09
N ASN A 463 -21.14 -1.29 42.41
CA ASN A 463 -22.27 -1.82 43.21
C ASN A 463 -23.77 -1.48 42.97
N SER A 464 -24.52 -2.59 42.95
CA SER A 464 -25.82 -2.91 43.60
C SER A 464 -27.11 -3.01 42.75
N LEU A 465 -27.55 -4.28 42.58
CA LEU A 465 -28.86 -4.89 42.86
C LEU A 465 -30.17 -4.11 42.59
N LEU A 466 -31.01 -4.62 41.67
CA LEU A 466 -32.33 -5.26 41.91
C LEU A 466 -33.14 -5.46 40.60
N ARG A 467 -33.87 -6.60 40.56
CA ARG A 467 -35.01 -7.11 39.73
C ARG A 467 -35.67 -6.15 38.71
N SER A 468 -36.26 -6.57 37.57
CA SER A 468 -37.19 -7.69 37.33
C SER A 468 -37.41 -7.94 35.82
N ASN A 469 -37.94 -9.13 35.52
CA ASN A 469 -38.43 -9.68 34.25
C ASN A 469 -39.30 -8.72 33.42
N GLU A 470 -39.15 -8.75 32.09
CA GLU A 470 -40.25 -8.92 31.12
C GLU A 470 -39.69 -9.09 29.68
N VAL A 471 -40.32 -9.99 28.92
CA VAL A 471 -40.01 -10.37 27.55
C VAL A 471 -40.80 -9.48 26.60
N SER A 472 -40.14 -8.91 25.58
CA SER A 472 -40.80 -8.20 24.47
C SER A 472 -40.24 -8.67 23.11
N PRO A 473 -41.05 -8.69 22.03
CA PRO A 473 -40.67 -9.31 20.76
C PRO A 473 -39.69 -8.45 19.95
N LEU A 474 -38.91 -9.13 19.10
CA LEU A 474 -37.95 -8.54 18.15
C LEU A 474 -38.58 -7.43 17.28
N PRO A 475 -37.85 -6.34 16.96
CA PRO A 475 -38.38 -5.27 16.13
C PRO A 475 -38.35 -5.62 14.64
N ASP A 476 -39.40 -5.21 13.95
CA ASP A 476 -39.58 -5.29 12.49
C ASP A 476 -38.58 -4.37 11.76
N PHE A 477 -37.61 -4.98 11.08
CA PHE A 477 -36.49 -4.29 10.44
C PHE A 477 -36.86 -3.56 9.15
N GLU A 478 -38.03 -3.82 8.58
CA GLU A 478 -38.52 -3.13 7.38
C GLU A 478 -38.92 -1.67 7.72
N LYS A 479 -39.47 -1.47 8.91
CA LYS A 479 -39.88 -0.17 9.44
C LYS A 479 -38.68 0.75 9.76
N ILE A 480 -37.58 0.17 10.25
CA ILE A 480 -36.34 0.90 10.57
C ILE A 480 -35.66 1.45 9.31
N ARG A 481 -35.80 0.75 8.17
CA ARG A 481 -35.25 1.22 6.88
C ARG A 481 -36.03 2.43 6.35
N GLN A 482 -37.36 2.41 6.47
CA GLN A 482 -38.23 3.52 6.03
C GLN A 482 -38.08 4.77 6.92
N ASP A 483 -37.85 4.59 8.22
CA ASP A 483 -37.60 5.71 9.15
C ASP A 483 -36.25 6.41 8.92
N LYS A 484 -35.28 5.73 8.28
CA LYS A 484 -33.98 6.33 7.93
C LYS A 484 -34.07 7.32 6.76
N GLU A 485 -35.02 7.12 5.85
CA GLU A 485 -35.25 8.03 4.72
C GLU A 485 -36.10 9.25 5.13
N ARG A 486 -36.98 9.12 6.14
CA ARG A 486 -37.75 10.26 6.69
C ARG A 486 -36.96 11.14 7.68
N ASN A 487 -35.97 10.61 8.40
CA ASN A 487 -35.27 11.35 9.46
C ASN A 487 -34.01 12.15 9.04
N THR A 488 -33.74 12.32 7.74
CA THR A 488 -32.68 13.26 7.28
C THR A 488 -33.06 14.74 7.37
N LYS A 489 -34.27 15.05 7.84
CA LYS A 489 -34.69 16.41 8.20
C LYS A 489 -35.45 16.37 9.52
N LEU A 490 -34.75 16.39 10.64
CA LEU A 490 -35.20 16.98 11.93
C LEU A 490 -34.08 16.84 12.97
N THR A 491 -33.51 17.97 13.37
CA THR A 491 -32.64 18.11 14.54
C THR A 491 -33.48 17.95 15.80
N VAL A 492 -33.28 16.88 16.57
CA VAL A 492 -33.80 16.80 17.94
C VAL A 492 -32.75 16.19 18.87
N LYS A 493 -32.40 16.92 19.92
CA LYS A 493 -31.66 16.43 21.08
C LYS A 493 -32.52 15.36 21.78
N SER A 494 -32.08 14.10 21.82
CA SER A 494 -32.69 13.09 22.69
C SER A 494 -31.65 12.47 23.64
N LYS A 495 -32.05 12.30 24.90
CA LYS A 495 -31.29 11.65 25.97
C LYS A 495 -31.04 10.17 25.61
N ALA A 496 -29.84 9.67 25.93
CA ALA A 496 -29.46 8.28 25.70
C ALA A 496 -30.40 7.31 26.45
N PRO A 497 -30.87 6.22 25.81
CA PRO A 497 -31.63 5.17 26.50
C PRO A 497 -30.72 4.33 27.38
N LYS A 498 -31.24 3.86 28.51
CA LYS A 498 -30.56 2.97 29.47
C LYS A 498 -30.10 1.69 28.75
N ARG A 499 -28.81 1.36 28.86
CA ARG A 499 -28.23 0.10 28.36
C ARG A 499 -28.64 -1.06 29.27
N TYR A 500 -29.24 -2.09 28.68
CA TYR A 500 -29.42 -3.39 29.31
C TYR A 500 -28.12 -4.20 29.14
N ASP A 501 -27.58 -4.75 30.23
CA ASP A 501 -26.39 -5.63 30.20
C ASP A 501 -26.79 -7.05 29.78
N ILE A 502 -26.24 -7.52 28.66
CA ILE A 502 -26.42 -8.90 28.17
C ILE A 502 -25.19 -9.72 28.61
N ASN A 503 -25.35 -10.61 29.60
CA ASN A 503 -24.26 -11.45 30.12
C ASN A 503 -24.28 -12.85 29.47
N LEU A 504 -23.76 -12.98 28.25
CA LEU A 504 -23.69 -14.25 27.49
C LEU A 504 -22.33 -14.96 27.67
N PRO A 505 -22.25 -16.31 27.66
CA PRO A 505 -20.98 -17.07 27.58
C PRO A 505 -20.16 -16.79 26.29
N ASN A 506 -18.86 -17.06 26.30
CA ASN A 506 -17.98 -16.78 25.15
C ASN A 506 -18.35 -17.64 23.93
N GLU A 507 -18.81 -18.85 24.17
CA GLU A 507 -19.25 -19.82 23.19
C GLU A 507 -20.44 -19.26 22.40
N ILE A 508 -21.44 -18.73 23.11
CA ILE A 508 -22.62 -18.11 22.49
C ILE A 508 -22.24 -16.83 21.74
N ILE A 509 -21.34 -16.02 22.30
CA ILE A 509 -20.81 -14.82 21.63
C ILE A 509 -20.10 -15.19 20.32
N ILE A 510 -19.28 -16.25 20.35
CA ILE A 510 -18.57 -16.79 19.19
C ILE A 510 -19.57 -17.29 18.15
N GLU A 511 -20.62 -18.02 18.53
CA GLU A 511 -21.67 -18.46 17.59
C GLU A 511 -22.44 -17.29 16.96
N ILE A 512 -22.76 -16.26 17.74
CA ILE A 512 -23.38 -15.03 17.21
C ILE A 512 -22.49 -14.37 16.16
N PHE A 513 -21.18 -14.29 16.42
CA PHE A 513 -20.24 -13.72 15.46
C PHE A 513 -20.02 -14.60 14.25
N GLN A 514 -20.03 -15.93 14.41
CA GLN A 514 -20.00 -16.84 13.27
C GLN A 514 -21.22 -16.62 12.37
N HIS A 515 -22.41 -16.49 12.95
CA HIS A 515 -23.61 -16.17 12.19
C HIS A 515 -23.49 -14.81 11.49
N LEU A 516 -22.96 -13.78 12.17
CA LEU A 516 -22.71 -12.47 11.57
C LEU A 516 -21.73 -12.53 10.39
N ARG A 517 -20.72 -13.41 10.47
CA ARG A 517 -19.78 -13.68 9.38
C ARG A 517 -20.46 -14.31 8.15
N THR A 518 -21.55 -15.05 8.34
CA THR A 518 -22.28 -15.77 7.27
C THR A 518 -23.50 -15.02 6.72
N GLN A 519 -23.84 -13.82 7.20
CA GLN A 519 -25.05 -13.08 6.75
C GLN A 519 -24.88 -12.31 5.42
N ASN A 520 -23.75 -12.41 4.74
CA ASN A 520 -23.50 -11.72 3.47
C ASN A 520 -22.97 -12.73 2.44
N ASP A 521 -23.90 -13.43 1.77
CA ASP A 521 -23.57 -14.46 0.78
C ASP A 521 -22.86 -13.89 -0.47
N SER A 522 -22.98 -12.59 -0.73
CA SER A 522 -22.42 -11.97 -1.94
C SER A 522 -20.89 -11.78 -1.92
N LEU A 523 -20.21 -12.10 -0.81
CA LEU A 523 -18.77 -11.93 -0.64
C LEU A 523 -18.20 -13.06 0.23
N CYS A 524 -17.80 -14.17 -0.39
CA CYS A 524 -17.01 -15.22 0.27
C CYS A 524 -15.90 -14.61 1.14
N GLY A 525 -15.94 -14.92 2.45
CA GLY A 525 -14.79 -14.81 3.34
C GLY A 525 -14.43 -13.43 3.88
N ASN A 526 -15.31 -12.41 3.80
CA ASN A 526 -14.92 -11.10 4.31
C ASN A 526 -15.25 -10.92 5.81
N ASN A 527 -14.21 -10.91 6.65
CA ASN A 527 -14.28 -10.58 8.07
C ASN A 527 -14.72 -9.12 8.36
N GLU A 528 -15.13 -8.36 7.32
CA GLU A 528 -15.55 -6.96 7.42
C GLU A 528 -16.68 -6.74 8.40
N LEU A 529 -17.67 -7.64 8.45
CA LEU A 529 -18.77 -7.55 9.43
C LEU A 529 -18.31 -7.84 10.86
N LEU A 530 -17.18 -8.53 11.03
CA LEU A 530 -16.57 -8.78 12.34
C LEU A 530 -15.66 -7.64 12.79
N PHE A 531 -15.21 -6.76 11.89
CA PHE A 531 -14.31 -5.67 12.27
C PHE A 531 -14.91 -4.68 13.26
N PRO A 532 -16.17 -4.23 13.14
CA PRO A 532 -16.81 -3.40 14.17
C PRO A 532 -16.83 -4.08 15.54
N VAL A 533 -17.01 -5.41 15.55
CA VAL A 533 -17.11 -6.24 16.76
C VAL A 533 -15.80 -6.26 17.55
N LEU A 534 -14.65 -6.18 16.87
CA LEU A 534 -13.33 -6.06 17.50
C LEU A 534 -13.20 -4.84 18.43
N TYR A 535 -14.02 -3.80 18.21
CA TYR A 535 -13.93 -2.52 18.93
C TYR A 535 -15.03 -2.33 19.98
N VAL A 536 -15.85 -3.35 20.26
CA VAL A 536 -16.96 -3.24 21.22
C VAL A 536 -16.46 -3.32 22.67
N ASN A 537 -15.77 -4.40 23.03
CA ASN A 537 -15.13 -4.58 24.34
C ASN A 537 -14.03 -5.66 24.26
N LYS A 538 -13.22 -5.80 25.31
CA LYS A 538 -12.11 -6.77 25.36
C LYS A 538 -12.55 -8.22 25.13
N ARG A 539 -13.68 -8.62 25.71
CA ARG A 539 -14.22 -9.98 25.62
C ARG A 539 -14.65 -10.32 24.19
N TRP A 540 -15.31 -9.38 23.53
CA TRP A 540 -15.72 -9.49 22.13
C TRP A 540 -14.50 -9.47 21.21
N ASN A 541 -13.52 -8.60 21.50
CA ASN A 541 -12.25 -8.57 20.77
C ASN A 541 -11.53 -9.94 20.81
N GLU A 542 -11.47 -10.58 21.98
CA GLU A 542 -10.85 -11.91 22.14
C GLU A 542 -11.60 -12.98 21.35
N CYS A 543 -12.94 -13.03 21.47
CA CYS A 543 -13.79 -13.99 20.76
C CYS A 543 -13.69 -13.85 19.23
N VAL A 544 -13.73 -12.60 18.73
CA VAL A 544 -13.60 -12.33 17.30
C VAL A 544 -12.18 -12.58 16.80
N SER A 545 -11.16 -12.22 17.58
CA SER A 545 -9.76 -12.50 17.23
C SER A 545 -9.51 -13.99 17.10
N TYR A 546 -10.08 -14.81 18.00
CA TYR A 546 -10.07 -16.26 17.87
C TYR A 546 -10.68 -16.70 16.52
N LEU A 547 -11.84 -16.18 16.14
CA LEU A 547 -12.50 -16.54 14.87
C LEU A 547 -11.73 -16.12 13.61
N ILE A 548 -11.24 -14.88 13.57
CA ILE A 548 -10.53 -14.32 12.41
C ILE A 548 -9.21 -15.05 12.18
N TRP A 549 -8.46 -15.34 13.25
CA TRP A 549 -7.14 -15.97 13.11
C TRP A 549 -7.22 -17.49 12.98
N ARG A 550 -8.36 -18.11 13.30
CA ARG A 550 -8.52 -19.57 13.20
C ARG A 550 -8.41 -20.09 11.78
N ARG A 551 -8.98 -19.36 10.82
CA ARG A 551 -8.94 -19.67 9.38
C ARG A 551 -8.51 -18.45 8.59
N ILE A 552 -7.41 -18.59 7.86
CA ILE A 552 -6.77 -17.47 7.15
C ILE A 552 -6.63 -17.81 5.67
N THR A 553 -7.10 -16.90 4.81
CA THR A 553 -6.88 -16.97 3.37
C THR A 553 -5.86 -15.92 2.94
N ILE A 554 -4.85 -16.35 2.19
CA ILE A 554 -3.68 -15.56 1.79
C ILE A 554 -3.62 -15.51 0.26
N TYR A 555 -3.56 -14.29 -0.25
CA TYR A 555 -3.49 -13.95 -1.67
C TYR A 555 -2.13 -13.37 -2.04
N ARG A 556 -1.85 -13.27 -3.35
CA ARG A 556 -0.66 -12.62 -3.91
C ARG A 556 -0.33 -11.27 -3.27
N TYR A 557 -1.30 -10.40 -3.04
CA TYR A 557 -1.05 -9.02 -2.60
C TYR A 557 -0.92 -8.85 -1.08
N ASN A 558 -1.34 -9.84 -0.28
CA ASN A 558 -1.31 -9.74 1.19
C ASN A 558 -0.26 -10.66 1.85
N ILE A 559 0.31 -11.63 1.12
CA ILE A 559 1.29 -12.58 1.65
C ILE A 559 2.51 -11.91 2.30
N MET A 560 3.09 -10.88 1.66
CA MET A 560 4.25 -10.17 2.24
C MET A 560 3.92 -9.48 3.55
N LYS A 561 2.73 -8.86 3.64
CA LYS A 561 2.26 -8.24 4.88
C LYS A 561 2.01 -9.29 5.95
N PHE A 562 1.41 -10.42 5.61
CA PHE A 562 1.19 -11.53 6.54
C PHE A 562 2.51 -12.05 7.10
N VAL A 563 3.50 -12.28 6.24
CA VAL A 563 4.84 -12.73 6.61
C VAL A 563 5.56 -11.72 7.51
N GLU A 564 5.55 -10.44 7.15
CA GLU A 564 6.11 -9.38 7.99
C GLU A 564 5.42 -9.28 9.35
N LEU A 565 4.11 -9.57 9.41
CA LEU A 565 3.34 -9.58 10.65
C LEU A 565 3.77 -10.77 11.52
N ILE A 566 3.74 -12.00 11.01
CA ILE A 566 4.09 -13.19 11.80
C ILE A 566 5.58 -13.20 12.21
N LYS A 567 6.48 -12.58 11.45
CA LYS A 567 7.91 -12.43 11.81
C LYS A 567 8.16 -11.44 12.95
N LYS A 568 7.17 -10.62 13.35
CA LYS A 568 7.30 -9.66 14.46
C LYS A 568 6.95 -10.32 15.80
N LYS A 569 7.87 -10.25 16.79
CA LYS A 569 7.67 -10.70 18.19
C LYS A 569 6.31 -10.39 18.86
N PRO A 570 5.63 -9.25 18.62
CA PRO A 570 4.34 -8.94 19.27
C PRO A 570 3.14 -9.85 18.96
N LEU A 571 3.21 -10.81 18.04
CA LEU A 571 2.06 -11.65 17.61
C LEU A 571 2.05 -13.09 18.13
N ALA A 572 2.96 -13.48 19.03
CA ALA A 572 3.02 -14.83 19.60
C ALA A 572 1.67 -15.32 20.19
N GLY A 573 0.84 -14.41 20.72
CA GLY A 573 -0.44 -14.73 21.32
C GLY A 573 -1.57 -15.11 20.35
N VAL A 574 -1.49 -14.75 19.06
CA VAL A 574 -2.53 -15.07 18.06
C VAL A 574 -2.16 -16.25 17.17
N ILE A 575 -0.86 -16.55 17.03
CA ILE A 575 -0.36 -17.67 16.22
C ILE A 575 -0.99 -19.00 16.67
N LYS A 576 -1.20 -19.17 17.99
CA LYS A 576 -1.84 -20.37 18.56
C LYS A 576 -3.27 -20.62 18.06
N TYR A 577 -3.96 -19.58 17.59
CA TYR A 577 -5.31 -19.70 17.07
C TYR A 577 -5.33 -20.22 15.64
N ILE A 578 -4.26 -20.04 14.86
CA ILE A 578 -4.18 -20.43 13.46
C ILE A 578 -4.24 -21.95 13.36
N LYS A 579 -5.36 -22.47 12.81
CA LYS A 579 -5.57 -23.90 12.55
C LYS A 579 -5.75 -24.22 11.09
N GLN A 580 -6.13 -23.24 10.27
CA GLN A 580 -6.37 -23.44 8.84
C GLN A 580 -5.77 -22.30 8.03
N ILE A 581 -4.99 -22.64 6.99
CA ILE A 581 -4.41 -21.67 6.07
C ILE A 581 -4.73 -22.07 4.64
N GLU A 582 -5.26 -21.12 3.87
CA GLU A 582 -5.52 -21.26 2.44
C GLU A 582 -4.67 -20.26 1.66
N PHE A 583 -3.96 -20.75 0.66
CA PHE A 583 -3.19 -19.93 -0.28
C PHE A 583 -3.89 -19.92 -1.63
N GLU A 584 -4.15 -18.75 -2.17
CA GLU A 584 -4.88 -18.58 -3.43
C GLU A 584 -4.14 -17.65 -4.39
N ARG A 585 -3.95 -18.11 -5.64
CA ARG A 585 -3.37 -17.32 -6.75
C ARG A 585 -2.02 -16.67 -6.41
N ILE A 586 -1.10 -17.44 -5.84
CA ILE A 586 0.24 -16.97 -5.48
C ILE A 586 1.16 -17.06 -6.70
N ASP A 587 1.56 -15.95 -7.30
CA ASP A 587 2.31 -15.98 -8.56
C ASP A 587 3.78 -16.47 -8.47
N ASN A 588 4.32 -16.91 -9.62
CA ASN A 588 5.72 -17.38 -9.76
C ASN A 588 6.78 -16.30 -9.46
N TYR A 589 6.42 -15.01 -9.50
CA TYR A 589 7.37 -13.90 -9.28
C TYR A 589 7.85 -13.77 -7.84
N PHE A 590 7.26 -14.49 -6.87
CA PHE A 590 7.68 -14.46 -5.46
C PHE A 590 8.98 -15.25 -5.17
N ASN A 591 9.55 -15.94 -6.17
CA ASN A 591 10.84 -16.61 -6.02
C ASN A 591 12.06 -15.66 -6.13
N THR A 592 11.87 -14.35 -6.04
CA THR A 592 12.96 -13.37 -5.95
C THR A 592 13.54 -13.30 -4.54
N ASN A 593 14.06 -14.40 -3.99
CA ASN A 593 14.88 -14.46 -2.76
C ASN A 593 14.34 -13.77 -1.46
N GLU A 594 13.08 -13.31 -1.40
CA GLU A 594 12.57 -12.50 -0.26
C GLU A 594 11.81 -13.32 0.80
N PHE A 595 11.13 -14.41 0.42
CA PHE A 595 10.30 -15.21 1.32
C PHE A 595 9.94 -16.58 0.73
N LEU A 596 9.83 -17.63 1.57
CA LEU A 596 9.49 -19.01 1.18
C LEU A 596 8.32 -19.57 2.02
N LEU A 597 7.56 -20.53 1.50
CA LEU A 597 6.51 -21.25 2.27
C LEU A 597 7.03 -21.79 3.62
N GLU A 598 8.30 -22.18 3.66
CA GLU A 598 9.02 -22.65 4.85
C GLU A 598 9.03 -21.63 6.00
N ASP A 599 9.11 -20.34 5.68
CA ASP A 599 9.09 -19.26 6.66
C ASP A 599 7.71 -19.13 7.35
N ILE A 600 6.60 -19.43 6.65
CA ILE A 600 5.25 -19.43 7.27
C ILE A 600 5.09 -20.67 8.15
N VAL A 601 5.42 -21.84 7.61
CA VAL A 601 5.16 -23.12 8.25
C VAL A 601 6.06 -23.32 9.49
N SER A 602 7.28 -22.78 9.48
CA SER A 602 8.15 -22.78 10.68
C SER A 602 7.57 -21.99 11.86
N ILE A 603 6.71 -21.00 11.59
CA ILE A 603 6.07 -20.16 12.61
C ILE A 603 4.70 -20.75 13.01
N CYS A 604 3.92 -21.23 12.06
CA CYS A 604 2.57 -21.78 12.26
C CYS A 604 2.59 -23.32 12.28
N GLN A 605 3.14 -23.94 13.32
CA GLN A 605 3.34 -25.40 13.35
C GLN A 605 2.07 -26.19 13.70
N ASP A 606 1.10 -25.58 14.40
CA ASP A 606 -0.13 -26.23 14.88
C ASP A 606 -1.29 -26.22 13.85
N ILE A 607 -0.98 -26.12 12.57
CA ILE A 607 -1.97 -26.13 11.49
C ILE A 607 -2.60 -27.53 11.38
N ILE A 608 -3.92 -27.56 11.22
CA ILE A 608 -4.75 -28.75 11.03
C ILE A 608 -5.16 -28.90 9.56
N SER A 609 -5.40 -27.81 8.84
CA SER A 609 -5.76 -27.83 7.42
C SER A 609 -4.92 -26.83 6.61
N ILE A 610 -4.39 -27.26 5.47
CA ILE A 610 -3.68 -26.39 4.53
C ILE A 610 -4.20 -26.59 3.10
N SER A 611 -4.45 -25.48 2.41
CA SER A 611 -4.95 -25.47 1.04
C SER A 611 -4.06 -24.63 0.13
N PHE A 612 -3.78 -25.14 -1.07
CA PHE A 612 -3.05 -24.45 -2.11
C PHE A 612 -3.87 -24.42 -3.40
N LYS A 613 -4.40 -23.26 -3.76
CA LYS A 613 -5.18 -23.02 -4.98
C LYS A 613 -4.39 -22.13 -5.94
N ASP A 614 -4.13 -22.63 -7.15
CA ASP A 614 -3.42 -21.91 -8.22
C ASP A 614 -2.11 -21.25 -7.75
N CYS A 615 -1.32 -22.00 -6.97
CA CYS A 615 -0.06 -21.50 -6.45
C CYS A 615 1.07 -21.76 -7.46
N GLY A 616 1.88 -20.73 -7.67
CA GLY A 616 3.02 -20.74 -8.55
C GLY A 616 4.11 -21.69 -8.05
N TRP A 617 4.85 -22.29 -8.98
CA TRP A 617 5.91 -23.27 -8.70
C TRP A 617 7.08 -22.70 -7.88
N GLY A 618 7.25 -21.38 -7.90
CA GLY A 618 8.20 -20.68 -7.04
C GLY A 618 7.83 -20.72 -5.56
N PHE A 619 6.53 -20.82 -5.25
CA PHE A 619 5.99 -20.86 -3.89
C PHE A 619 5.69 -22.28 -3.43
N LEU A 620 4.95 -23.07 -4.24
CA LEU A 620 4.66 -24.47 -3.99
C LEU A 620 5.38 -25.38 -5.00
N ASN A 621 6.31 -26.18 -4.49
CA ASN A 621 7.06 -27.21 -5.20
C ASN A 621 7.27 -28.45 -4.31
N ASN A 622 7.82 -29.52 -4.89
CA ASN A 622 8.04 -30.79 -4.21
C ASN A 622 8.85 -30.67 -2.90
N SER A 623 9.89 -29.82 -2.89
CA SER A 623 10.72 -29.60 -1.71
C SER A 623 9.96 -28.87 -0.62
N SER A 624 9.27 -27.78 -0.98
CA SER A 624 8.46 -26.99 -0.03
C SER A 624 7.31 -27.80 0.56
N LEU A 625 6.63 -28.64 -0.23
CA LEU A 625 5.55 -29.52 0.25
C LEU A 625 6.09 -30.57 1.23
N LYS A 626 7.22 -31.23 0.90
CA LYS A 626 7.88 -32.16 1.83
C LYS A 626 8.28 -31.48 3.13
N MET A 627 8.80 -30.26 3.08
CA MET A 627 9.13 -29.48 4.27
C MET A 627 7.88 -29.18 5.11
N THR A 628 6.78 -28.77 4.47
CA THR A 628 5.51 -28.51 5.16
C THR A 628 5.02 -29.73 5.92
N LEU A 629 5.01 -30.90 5.28
CA LEU A 629 4.61 -32.17 5.88
C LEU A 629 5.51 -32.59 7.04
N ASN A 630 6.82 -32.36 6.91
CA ASN A 630 7.77 -32.66 7.97
C ASN A 630 7.59 -31.73 9.18
N THR A 631 7.12 -30.50 8.98
CA THR A 631 7.05 -29.46 10.02
C THR A 631 5.68 -29.43 10.73
N CYS A 632 4.57 -29.50 10.00
CA CYS A 632 3.21 -29.43 10.56
C CYS A 632 2.74 -30.80 11.06
N LYS A 633 3.11 -31.18 12.29
CA LYS A 633 2.80 -32.52 12.84
C LYS A 633 1.31 -32.76 13.18
N ASN A 634 0.51 -31.70 13.23
CA ASN A 634 -0.93 -31.77 13.54
C ASN A 634 -1.81 -31.72 12.28
N LEU A 635 -1.20 -31.75 11.09
CA LEU A 635 -1.91 -31.57 9.83
C LEU A 635 -2.79 -32.80 9.53
N LYS A 636 -4.09 -32.56 9.35
CA LYS A 636 -5.09 -33.59 9.04
C LYS A 636 -5.62 -33.48 7.62
N HIS A 637 -5.67 -32.27 7.06
CA HIS A 637 -6.26 -32.03 5.74
C HIS A 637 -5.27 -31.26 4.87
N ILE A 638 -5.06 -31.77 3.65
CA ILE A 638 -4.29 -31.08 2.62
C ILE A 638 -5.09 -30.99 1.33
N ILE A 639 -5.16 -29.79 0.76
CA ILE A 639 -5.87 -29.51 -0.49
C ILE A 639 -4.88 -28.89 -1.48
N ILE A 640 -4.81 -29.45 -2.69
CA ILE A 640 -3.93 -28.99 -3.76
C ILE A 640 -4.77 -28.84 -5.04
N TYR A 641 -4.96 -27.62 -5.51
CA TYR A 641 -5.78 -27.29 -6.67
C TYR A 641 -4.97 -26.50 -7.70
N GLY A 642 -4.92 -26.93 -8.95
CA GLY A 642 -4.29 -26.16 -10.04
C GLY A 642 -2.74 -26.12 -10.00
N ASN A 643 -2.09 -27.05 -9.28
CA ASN A 643 -0.64 -27.01 -9.04
C ASN A 643 0.13 -28.01 -9.91
N ASN A 644 0.37 -27.65 -11.17
CA ASN A 644 0.91 -28.54 -12.21
C ASN A 644 2.40 -28.92 -12.08
N ARG A 645 3.10 -28.55 -11.00
CA ARG A 645 4.53 -28.87 -10.81
C ARG A 645 4.81 -29.85 -9.67
N ILE A 646 3.80 -30.25 -8.92
CA ILE A 646 3.92 -31.32 -7.93
C ILE A 646 4.05 -32.66 -8.67
N ALA A 647 5.03 -33.46 -8.26
CA ALA A 647 5.31 -34.77 -8.83
C ALA A 647 4.56 -35.87 -8.05
N PRO A 648 4.13 -36.96 -8.73
CA PRO A 648 3.46 -38.08 -8.08
C PRO A 648 4.20 -38.62 -6.86
N GLU A 649 5.53 -38.80 -6.94
CA GLU A 649 6.34 -39.34 -5.85
C GLU A 649 6.30 -38.47 -4.58
N THR A 650 6.01 -37.17 -4.74
CA THR A 650 5.87 -36.25 -3.61
C THR A 650 4.52 -36.42 -2.92
N VAL A 651 3.45 -36.61 -3.70
CA VAL A 651 2.12 -36.89 -3.17
C VAL A 651 2.09 -38.25 -2.46
N LEU A 652 2.73 -39.28 -3.03
CA LEU A 652 2.90 -40.59 -2.37
C LEU A 652 3.60 -40.50 -1.03
N SER A 653 4.53 -39.55 -0.87
CA SER A 653 5.24 -39.36 0.39
C SER A 653 4.45 -38.61 1.47
N ILE A 654 3.23 -38.12 1.17
CA ILE A 654 2.39 -37.40 2.15
C ILE A 654 2.07 -38.27 3.39
N PRO A 655 1.52 -39.49 3.24
CA PRO A 655 1.14 -40.32 4.39
C PRO A 655 2.36 -40.80 5.19
N GLU A 656 3.49 -41.03 4.51
CA GLU A 656 4.75 -41.41 5.15
C GLU A 656 5.35 -40.29 6.01
N ARG A 657 5.18 -39.02 5.59
CA ARG A 657 5.81 -37.86 6.23
C ARG A 657 4.95 -37.20 7.30
N CYS A 658 3.63 -37.30 7.17
CA CYS A 658 2.66 -36.71 8.09
C CYS A 658 1.58 -37.74 8.46
N THR A 659 1.85 -38.51 9.51
CA THR A 659 1.03 -39.65 9.95
C THR A 659 -0.36 -39.28 10.48
N THR A 660 -0.64 -37.98 10.67
CA THR A 660 -1.94 -37.46 11.13
C THR A 660 -2.90 -37.10 9.99
N ILE A 661 -2.45 -37.21 8.73
CA ILE A 661 -3.26 -36.88 7.55
C ILE A 661 -4.45 -37.83 7.45
N LYS A 662 -5.63 -37.24 7.32
CA LYS A 662 -6.91 -37.90 7.10
C LYS A 662 -7.49 -37.62 5.71
N THR A 663 -7.18 -36.44 5.16
CA THR A 663 -7.76 -35.99 3.89
C THR A 663 -6.69 -35.46 2.97
N ILE A 664 -6.67 -35.98 1.75
CA ILE A 664 -5.84 -35.48 0.65
C ILE A 664 -6.77 -35.18 -0.52
N LYS A 665 -6.97 -33.90 -0.83
CA LYS A 665 -7.75 -33.46 -2.00
C LYS A 665 -6.79 -32.90 -3.04
N ILE A 666 -6.79 -33.48 -4.23
CA ILE A 666 -5.98 -33.01 -5.36
C ILE A 666 -6.92 -32.77 -6.54
N GLN A 667 -6.85 -31.60 -7.15
CA GLN A 667 -7.75 -31.24 -8.24
C GLN A 667 -7.01 -30.40 -9.28
N ASN A 668 -7.35 -30.58 -10.56
CA ASN A 668 -6.76 -29.83 -11.67
C ASN A 668 -5.22 -29.79 -11.65
N CYS A 669 -4.58 -30.90 -11.25
CA CYS A 669 -3.13 -31.03 -11.21
C CYS A 669 -2.65 -31.95 -12.35
N GLU A 670 -2.25 -31.37 -13.49
CA GLU A 670 -2.00 -32.10 -14.75
C GLU A 670 -0.96 -33.25 -14.65
N ARG A 671 0.01 -33.16 -13.74
CA ARG A 671 1.09 -34.16 -13.60
C ARG A 671 0.75 -35.30 -12.65
N ILE A 672 -0.34 -35.18 -11.89
CA ILE A 672 -0.80 -36.20 -10.97
C ILE A 672 -1.79 -37.08 -11.74
N SER A 673 -1.31 -38.26 -12.11
CA SER A 673 -2.12 -39.24 -12.82
C SER A 673 -2.79 -40.20 -11.84
N ASP A 674 -3.80 -40.85 -12.36
CA ASP A 674 -4.77 -41.62 -11.60
C ASP A 674 -4.17 -42.89 -10.97
N LYS A 675 -3.05 -43.37 -11.53
CA LYS A 675 -2.27 -44.51 -11.02
C LYS A 675 -1.76 -44.31 -9.58
N ILE A 676 -1.62 -43.06 -9.14
CA ILE A 676 -1.15 -42.73 -7.80
C ILE A 676 -2.13 -43.12 -6.69
N ILE A 677 -3.43 -43.21 -7.00
CA ILE A 677 -4.47 -43.53 -6.02
C ILE A 677 -4.23 -44.89 -5.41
N TYR A 678 -3.98 -45.91 -6.24
CA TYR A 678 -3.78 -47.28 -5.79
C TYR A 678 -2.67 -47.39 -4.74
N GLN A 679 -1.61 -46.58 -4.90
CA GLN A 679 -0.48 -46.54 -3.99
C GLN A 679 -0.74 -45.71 -2.72
N LEU A 680 -1.66 -44.74 -2.75
CA LEU A 680 -2.08 -43.99 -1.56
C LEU A 680 -3.08 -44.76 -0.71
N ILE A 681 -3.91 -45.60 -1.33
CA ILE A 681 -4.91 -46.42 -0.66
C ILE A 681 -4.28 -47.57 0.15
N GLU A 682 -3.06 -48.03 -0.19
CA GLU A 682 -2.30 -48.97 0.65
C GLU A 682 -2.02 -48.45 2.07
N PHE A 683 -2.16 -47.14 2.30
CA PHE A 683 -2.11 -46.55 3.63
C PHE A 683 -3.51 -46.56 4.27
N GLU A 684 -3.80 -47.56 5.11
CA GLU A 684 -5.09 -47.78 5.83
C GLU A 684 -5.62 -46.59 6.69
N ARG A 685 -4.94 -45.45 6.72
CA ARG A 685 -5.22 -44.31 7.62
C ARG A 685 -5.85 -43.09 6.93
N ILE A 686 -6.04 -43.13 5.61
CA ILE A 686 -6.58 -41.99 4.85
C ILE A 686 -8.10 -42.13 4.73
N ASP A 687 -8.82 -41.30 5.49
CA ASP A 687 -10.29 -41.30 5.51
C ASP A 687 -10.90 -40.87 4.16
N ASN A 688 -10.25 -39.97 3.40
CA ASN A 688 -10.77 -39.43 2.13
C ASN A 688 -9.67 -39.01 1.12
N TYR A 689 -9.75 -39.48 -0.13
CA TYR A 689 -8.94 -39.03 -1.27
C TYR A 689 -9.81 -38.65 -2.48
N PHE A 690 -9.54 -37.50 -3.12
CA PHE A 690 -10.24 -37.06 -4.34
C PHE A 690 -9.23 -36.59 -5.40
N ASN A 691 -9.32 -37.14 -6.62
CA ASN A 691 -8.65 -36.67 -7.84
C ASN A 691 -9.69 -36.62 -8.98
N THR A 692 -9.71 -35.53 -9.75
CA THR A 692 -10.74 -35.26 -10.77
C THR A 692 -10.30 -35.56 -12.21
N ASN A 693 -9.16 -36.22 -12.40
CA ASN A 693 -8.81 -36.80 -13.70
C ASN A 693 -9.39 -38.23 -13.78
N GLU A 694 -9.87 -38.63 -14.95
CA GLU A 694 -10.81 -39.74 -15.22
C GLU A 694 -10.56 -41.07 -14.46
N PHE A 695 -11.40 -41.41 -13.47
CA PHE A 695 -11.53 -42.78 -12.93
C PHE A 695 -12.83 -43.47 -13.32
N LEU A 696 -12.81 -44.80 -13.26
CA LEU A 696 -14.00 -45.62 -13.02
C LEU A 696 -14.20 -45.73 -11.50
N LEU A 697 -15.33 -45.22 -11.01
CA LEU A 697 -15.73 -45.27 -9.59
C LEU A 697 -15.83 -46.70 -9.02
N GLU A 698 -15.84 -47.71 -9.90
CA GLU A 698 -15.95 -49.12 -9.57
C GLU A 698 -14.76 -49.66 -8.76
N ASP A 699 -13.53 -49.22 -9.09
CA ASP A 699 -12.31 -49.70 -8.44
C ASP A 699 -12.09 -49.07 -7.05
N ILE A 700 -12.41 -47.77 -6.92
CA ILE A 700 -12.28 -46.98 -5.67
C ILE A 700 -13.16 -47.55 -4.55
N VAL A 701 -14.37 -47.95 -4.91
CA VAL A 701 -15.41 -48.40 -3.99
C VAL A 701 -15.13 -49.80 -3.44
N SER A 702 -14.47 -50.66 -4.22
CA SER A 702 -14.14 -52.03 -3.79
C SER A 702 -13.12 -52.10 -2.65
N ILE A 703 -12.31 -51.05 -2.48
CA ILE A 703 -11.16 -51.02 -1.56
C ILE A 703 -11.45 -50.18 -0.30
N CYS A 704 -12.32 -49.16 -0.39
CA CYS A 704 -12.64 -48.26 0.73
C CYS A 704 -14.07 -48.49 1.29
N GLN A 705 -14.24 -49.48 2.17
CA GLN A 705 -15.56 -49.85 2.73
C GLN A 705 -16.05 -48.91 3.86
N ASP A 706 -15.16 -48.13 4.46
CA ASP A 706 -15.43 -47.29 5.64
C ASP A 706 -15.75 -45.82 5.35
N ILE A 707 -16.03 -45.48 4.08
CA ILE A 707 -16.31 -44.10 3.70
C ILE A 707 -17.61 -43.60 4.34
N ILE A 708 -17.52 -42.49 5.06
CA ILE A 708 -18.66 -41.85 5.76
C ILE A 708 -19.35 -40.78 4.90
N SER A 709 -18.62 -40.12 4.01
CA SER A 709 -19.15 -39.04 3.15
C SER A 709 -18.51 -39.09 1.76
N ILE A 710 -19.32 -38.97 0.71
CA ILE A 710 -18.86 -38.95 -0.69
C ILE A 710 -19.46 -37.75 -1.42
N SER A 711 -18.63 -37.04 -2.18
CA SER A 711 -19.06 -35.91 -3.02
C SER A 711 -18.61 -36.11 -4.46
N PHE A 712 -19.57 -36.08 -5.38
CA PHE A 712 -19.35 -36.11 -6.82
C PHE A 712 -19.68 -34.74 -7.41
N LYS A 713 -18.65 -33.89 -7.60
CA LYS A 713 -18.79 -32.57 -8.21
C LYS A 713 -18.07 -32.52 -9.55
N ASP A 714 -18.82 -32.26 -10.62
CA ASP A 714 -18.30 -32.05 -11.98
C ASP A 714 -17.30 -33.12 -12.44
N CYS A 715 -17.54 -34.38 -12.07
CA CYS A 715 -16.61 -35.50 -12.26
C CYS A 715 -16.44 -35.94 -13.73
N GLY A 716 -16.95 -35.18 -14.70
CA GLY A 716 -16.88 -35.49 -16.12
C GLY A 716 -17.84 -36.62 -16.56
N TRP A 717 -18.09 -36.71 -17.87
CA TRP A 717 -19.15 -37.54 -18.44
C TRP A 717 -18.91 -39.07 -18.34
N GLY A 718 -17.69 -39.50 -18.04
CA GLY A 718 -17.29 -40.91 -17.93
C GLY A 718 -17.30 -41.50 -16.51
N PHE A 719 -17.27 -40.68 -15.46
CA PHE A 719 -16.95 -41.11 -14.09
C PHE A 719 -18.17 -41.60 -13.29
N LEU A 720 -19.23 -40.79 -13.21
CA LEU A 720 -20.44 -41.11 -12.46
C LEU A 720 -21.60 -41.48 -13.39
N ASN A 721 -22.05 -42.72 -13.31
CA ASN A 721 -23.18 -43.25 -14.06
C ASN A 721 -24.08 -44.12 -13.16
N ASN A 722 -25.19 -44.61 -13.70
CA ASN A 722 -26.17 -45.38 -12.92
C ASN A 722 -25.58 -46.66 -12.30
N SER A 723 -24.71 -47.36 -13.01
CA SER A 723 -24.07 -48.60 -12.55
C SER A 723 -23.06 -48.29 -11.45
N SER A 724 -22.21 -47.28 -11.67
CA SER A 724 -21.16 -46.94 -10.72
C SER A 724 -21.69 -46.33 -9.42
N LEU A 725 -22.77 -45.54 -9.48
CA LEU A 725 -23.46 -45.06 -8.28
C LEU A 725 -24.13 -46.21 -7.51
N LYS A 726 -24.82 -47.13 -8.20
CA LYS A 726 -25.43 -48.30 -7.54
C LYS A 726 -24.38 -49.16 -6.84
N MET A 727 -23.22 -49.36 -7.45
CA MET A 727 -22.15 -50.13 -6.84
C MET A 727 -21.55 -49.42 -5.62
N THR A 728 -21.31 -48.11 -5.71
CA THR A 728 -20.89 -47.26 -4.57
C THR A 728 -21.78 -47.47 -3.36
N LEU A 729 -23.09 -47.39 -3.57
CA LEU A 729 -24.09 -47.54 -2.50
C LEU A 729 -24.16 -48.96 -1.94
N ASN A 730 -23.92 -49.97 -2.79
CA ASN A 730 -23.93 -51.36 -2.35
C ASN A 730 -22.68 -51.72 -1.53
N THR A 731 -21.54 -51.08 -1.77
CA THR A 731 -20.27 -51.45 -1.13
C THR A 731 -19.92 -50.58 0.09
N CYS A 732 -20.20 -49.28 0.06
CA CYS A 732 -19.88 -48.36 1.17
C CYS A 732 -20.93 -48.46 2.29
N LYS A 733 -20.78 -49.43 3.20
CA LYS A 733 -21.76 -49.75 4.24
C LYS A 733 -21.88 -48.70 5.36
N ASN A 734 -20.87 -47.83 5.51
CA ASN A 734 -20.83 -46.79 6.55
C ASN A 734 -21.19 -45.39 6.02
N LEU A 735 -21.62 -45.29 4.76
CA LEU A 735 -21.87 -44.02 4.09
C LEU A 735 -23.09 -43.30 4.68
N LYS A 736 -22.89 -42.09 5.19
CA LYS A 736 -23.92 -41.24 5.81
C LYS A 736 -24.28 -40.04 4.94
N HIS A 737 -23.36 -39.54 4.13
CA HIS A 737 -23.57 -38.31 3.37
C HIS A 737 -23.18 -38.51 1.90
N ILE A 738 -24.07 -38.13 0.99
CA ILE A 738 -23.80 -38.15 -0.45
C ILE A 738 -24.17 -36.82 -1.10
N ILE A 739 -23.25 -36.29 -1.91
CA ILE A 739 -23.42 -35.05 -2.68
C ILE A 739 -23.22 -35.37 -4.16
N ILE A 740 -24.17 -34.95 -5.01
CA ILE A 740 -24.13 -35.14 -6.46
C ILE A 740 -24.38 -33.78 -7.13
N TYR A 741 -23.37 -33.25 -7.81
CA TYR A 741 -23.40 -31.95 -8.46
C TYR A 741 -22.96 -32.05 -9.92
N GLY A 742 -23.75 -31.51 -10.86
CA GLY A 742 -23.36 -31.41 -12.27
C GLY A 742 -23.39 -32.73 -13.07
N ASN A 743 -24.01 -33.79 -12.54
CA ASN A 743 -23.92 -35.14 -13.12
C ASN A 743 -25.17 -35.54 -13.94
N ASN A 744 -25.16 -35.19 -15.23
CA ASN A 744 -26.32 -35.33 -16.13
C ASN A 744 -26.58 -36.75 -16.69
N ARG A 745 -25.86 -37.80 -16.26
CA ARG A 745 -26.09 -39.20 -16.70
C ARG A 745 -26.81 -40.08 -15.68
N ILE A 746 -27.03 -39.58 -14.47
CA ILE A 746 -27.77 -40.33 -13.46
C ILE A 746 -29.26 -40.23 -13.77
N ALA A 747 -29.91 -41.39 -13.85
CA ALA A 747 -31.34 -41.49 -14.06
C ALA A 747 -32.09 -41.27 -12.74
N PRO A 748 -33.26 -40.60 -12.78
CA PRO A 748 -34.14 -40.44 -11.62
C PRO A 748 -34.33 -41.69 -10.76
N GLU A 749 -34.53 -42.84 -11.39
CA GLU A 749 -34.78 -44.12 -10.71
C GLU A 749 -33.59 -44.55 -9.85
N THR A 750 -32.37 -44.25 -10.29
CA THR A 750 -31.16 -44.56 -9.53
C THR A 750 -31.04 -43.67 -8.28
N VAL A 751 -31.38 -42.39 -8.41
CA VAL A 751 -31.41 -41.43 -7.29
C VAL A 751 -32.46 -41.84 -6.24
N LEU A 752 -33.66 -42.23 -6.68
CA LEU A 752 -34.71 -42.74 -5.79
C LEU A 752 -34.28 -43.99 -5.02
N SER A 753 -33.38 -44.80 -5.58
CA SER A 753 -32.87 -46.03 -4.96
C SER A 753 -31.74 -45.82 -3.94
N ILE A 754 -31.24 -44.59 -3.76
CA ILE A 754 -30.13 -44.29 -2.83
C ILE A 754 -30.45 -44.76 -1.40
N PRO A 755 -31.59 -44.37 -0.78
CA PRO A 755 -31.91 -44.80 0.59
C PRO A 755 -32.23 -46.29 0.72
N GLU A 756 -32.66 -46.93 -0.38
CA GLU A 756 -32.98 -48.36 -0.42
C GLU A 756 -31.71 -49.23 -0.46
N ARG A 757 -30.64 -48.71 -1.07
CA ARG A 757 -29.37 -49.43 -1.25
C ARG A 757 -28.35 -49.16 -0.15
N CYS A 758 -28.39 -47.97 0.46
CA CYS A 758 -27.50 -47.58 1.54
C CYS A 758 -28.30 -47.02 2.73
N THR A 759 -28.68 -47.91 3.65
CA THR A 759 -29.59 -47.59 4.77
C THR A 759 -28.99 -46.66 5.83
N THR A 760 -27.67 -46.43 5.81
CA THR A 760 -26.96 -45.53 6.72
C THR A 760 -27.00 -44.06 6.29
N ILE A 761 -27.52 -43.77 5.10
CA ILE A 761 -27.60 -42.41 4.55
C ILE A 761 -28.46 -41.51 5.45
N LYS A 762 -27.87 -40.39 5.85
CA LYS A 762 -28.51 -39.31 6.62
C LYS A 762 -28.79 -38.08 5.75
N THR A 763 -27.96 -37.80 4.74
CA THR A 763 -28.16 -36.63 3.87
C THR A 763 -27.87 -36.94 2.41
N ILE A 764 -28.73 -36.43 1.52
CA ILE A 764 -28.57 -36.50 0.06
C ILE A 764 -28.69 -35.07 -0.49
N LYS A 765 -27.61 -34.55 -1.09
CA LYS A 765 -27.63 -33.26 -1.78
C LYS A 765 -27.52 -33.47 -3.28
N ILE A 766 -28.46 -32.92 -4.05
CA ILE A 766 -28.47 -33.04 -5.52
C ILE A 766 -28.65 -31.64 -6.11
N GLN A 767 -27.66 -31.20 -6.88
CA GLN A 767 -27.62 -29.85 -7.45
C GLN A 767 -27.16 -29.91 -8.91
N ASN A 768 -27.64 -28.99 -9.75
CA ASN A 768 -27.25 -28.86 -11.16
C ASN A 768 -27.23 -30.17 -11.96
N CYS A 769 -28.13 -31.10 -11.64
CA CYS A 769 -28.32 -32.36 -12.36
C CYS A 769 -29.59 -32.24 -13.23
N GLU A 770 -29.42 -31.91 -14.51
CA GLU A 770 -30.51 -31.54 -15.44
C GLU A 770 -31.60 -32.63 -15.55
N ARG A 771 -31.22 -33.91 -15.44
CA ARG A 771 -32.16 -35.04 -15.53
C ARG A 771 -32.95 -35.31 -14.25
N ILE A 772 -32.59 -34.68 -13.12
CA ILE A 772 -33.25 -34.87 -11.82
C ILE A 772 -34.22 -33.71 -11.57
N SER A 773 -35.49 -33.91 -11.92
CA SER A 773 -36.53 -32.89 -11.76
C SER A 773 -36.97 -32.71 -10.30
N ASP A 774 -37.62 -31.58 -10.00
CA ASP A 774 -38.15 -31.30 -8.65
C ASP A 774 -39.11 -32.40 -8.18
N LYS A 775 -39.88 -32.99 -9.10
CA LYS A 775 -40.79 -34.11 -8.81
C LYS A 775 -40.07 -35.29 -8.15
N ILE A 776 -38.85 -35.58 -8.56
CA ILE A 776 -38.04 -36.69 -8.02
C ILE A 776 -37.54 -36.36 -6.61
N ILE A 777 -37.17 -35.10 -6.37
CA ILE A 777 -36.77 -34.64 -5.04
C ILE A 777 -37.95 -34.66 -4.07
N TYR A 778 -39.14 -34.20 -4.49
CA TYR A 778 -40.37 -34.31 -3.69
C TYR A 778 -40.73 -35.76 -3.37
N GLN A 779 -40.52 -36.70 -4.31
CA GLN A 779 -40.69 -38.12 -4.06
C GLN A 779 -39.70 -38.66 -3.01
N LEU A 780 -38.44 -38.23 -3.03
CA LEU A 780 -37.47 -38.60 -2.00
C LEU A 780 -37.83 -38.03 -0.63
N VAL A 781 -38.19 -36.75 -0.56
CA VAL A 781 -38.56 -36.05 0.68
C VAL A 781 -39.80 -36.68 1.31
N SER A 782 -40.81 -36.97 0.49
CA SER A 782 -42.05 -37.60 0.97
C SER A 782 -41.85 -39.05 1.43
N LYS A 783 -41.04 -39.83 0.71
CA LYS A 783 -40.79 -41.25 1.02
C LYS A 783 -39.82 -41.44 2.19
N TYR A 784 -38.87 -40.51 2.39
CA TYR A 784 -37.81 -40.62 3.41
C TYR A 784 -37.66 -39.33 4.24
N PRO A 785 -38.64 -38.98 5.08
CA PRO A 785 -38.69 -37.69 5.80
C PRO A 785 -37.60 -37.52 6.87
N LYS A 786 -36.87 -38.59 7.23
CA LYS A 786 -35.76 -38.56 8.21
C LYS A 786 -34.40 -38.31 7.55
N ILE A 787 -34.33 -38.28 6.22
CA ILE A 787 -33.11 -38.01 5.47
C ILE A 787 -33.13 -36.54 5.05
N GLY A 788 -32.06 -35.80 5.36
CA GLY A 788 -31.91 -34.41 4.93
C GLY A 788 -31.69 -34.34 3.41
N ILE A 789 -32.70 -33.87 2.66
CA ILE A 789 -32.69 -33.79 1.19
C ILE A 789 -32.86 -32.33 0.77
N ASN A 790 -31.83 -31.75 0.12
CA ASN A 790 -31.86 -30.37 -0.38
C ASN A 790 -31.65 -30.33 -1.90
N LYS A 791 -32.46 -29.51 -2.58
CA LYS A 791 -32.28 -29.07 -3.96
C LYS A 791 -32.48 -27.55 -3.98
N ASP A 792 -31.43 -26.78 -4.26
CA ASP A 792 -31.60 -25.34 -4.45
C ASP A 792 -32.18 -25.06 -5.85
N GLN A 793 -33.10 -24.10 -5.91
CA GLN A 793 -33.83 -23.70 -7.13
C GLN A 793 -32.92 -23.04 -8.18
N PRO A 794 -33.28 -23.11 -9.47
CA PRO A 794 -32.50 -22.48 -10.54
C PRO A 794 -32.59 -20.95 -10.46
N ILE A 795 -31.43 -20.29 -10.42
CA ILE A 795 -31.32 -18.85 -10.65
C ILE A 795 -31.65 -18.61 -12.13
N ILE A 796 -32.78 -17.95 -12.40
CA ILE A 796 -33.12 -17.45 -13.73
C ILE A 796 -32.16 -16.31 -14.08
N ASP A 797 -31.56 -16.45 -15.26
CA ASP A 797 -30.48 -15.65 -15.86
C ASP A 797 -30.43 -14.15 -15.56
N CYS A 798 -29.29 -13.71 -15.04
CA CYS A 798 -28.59 -12.50 -15.49
C CYS A 798 -27.09 -12.80 -15.55
N PHE A 799 -26.56 -12.97 -16.77
CA PHE A 799 -25.19 -13.35 -17.09
C PHE A 799 -24.08 -12.61 -16.30
N SER A 800 -23.28 -13.35 -15.52
CA SER A 800 -21.83 -13.56 -15.71
C SER A 800 -21.15 -14.03 -14.43
N THR A 801 -20.57 -15.25 -14.50
CA THR A 801 -19.45 -15.81 -13.70
C THR A 801 -19.39 -15.52 -12.20
N ASN A 802 -19.59 -16.54 -11.35
CA ASN A 802 -18.78 -16.79 -10.14
C ASN A 802 -19.06 -18.18 -9.52
N GLU A 803 -18.02 -19.02 -9.46
CA GLU A 803 -17.99 -20.39 -8.92
C GLU A 803 -17.82 -20.44 -7.38
N THR A 804 -18.46 -19.57 -6.60
CA THR A 804 -18.10 -19.39 -5.17
C THR A 804 -19.13 -19.81 -4.14
N GLU A 805 -20.39 -20.12 -4.50
CA GLU A 805 -21.44 -20.41 -3.49
C GLU A 805 -21.46 -21.88 -3.01
N ASP A 806 -20.91 -22.83 -3.77
CA ASP A 806 -21.03 -24.26 -3.44
C ASP A 806 -20.02 -24.78 -2.38
N ASP A 807 -18.91 -24.06 -2.14
CA ASP A 807 -17.87 -24.51 -1.21
C ASP A 807 -18.31 -24.41 0.27
N GLN A 808 -19.34 -23.61 0.57
CA GLN A 808 -19.81 -23.36 1.94
C GLN A 808 -20.67 -24.52 2.48
N ALA A 809 -21.41 -25.22 1.62
CA ALA A 809 -22.33 -26.29 2.02
C ALA A 809 -21.64 -27.63 2.37
N ILE A 810 -20.34 -27.74 2.09
CA ILE A 810 -19.48 -28.88 2.42
C ILE A 810 -18.90 -28.74 3.84
N GLU A 811 -18.61 -27.52 4.29
CA GLU A 811 -18.02 -27.32 5.62
C GLU A 811 -18.98 -27.72 6.75
N ASP A 812 -20.27 -27.40 6.64
CA ASP A 812 -21.24 -27.65 7.73
C ASP A 812 -21.52 -29.15 7.99
N ILE A 813 -21.22 -30.05 7.04
CA ILE A 813 -21.38 -31.51 7.25
C ILE A 813 -20.14 -32.13 7.93
N PHE A 814 -18.96 -31.52 7.78
CA PHE A 814 -17.72 -32.06 8.37
C PHE A 814 -17.47 -31.61 9.82
N TYR A 815 -18.28 -30.69 10.38
CA TYR A 815 -18.10 -30.15 11.73
C TYR A 815 -18.94 -30.84 12.84
N GLU A 816 -19.70 -31.90 12.55
CA GLU A 816 -20.50 -32.64 13.55
C GLU A 816 -20.07 -34.10 13.85
N VAL A 817 -18.77 -34.42 13.73
CA VAL A 817 -18.19 -35.65 14.33
C VAL A 817 -16.91 -35.36 15.09
#